data_AF-A0A972TAQ7-F1
#
_entry.id   AF-A0A972TAQ7-F1
#
_cell.length_a   1.000
_cell.length_b   1.000
_cell.length_c   1.000
_cell.angle_alpha   90.00
_cell.angle_beta   90.00
_cell.angle_gamma   90.00
#
_symmetry.space_group_name_H-M   'P 1'
#
loop_
_entity.id
_entity.type
_entity.pdbx_description
1 polymer ?
#
loop_
_entity_poly.entity_id
_entity_poly.type
_entity_poly.pdbx_seq_one_letter_code
_entity_poly.pdbx_strand_id
1 'polypeptide(L)'
;MTLSDRVQRIGFSPTLRVSQKAQAMRAEGIDAIDLSVGEPDFNTPENIKKAGIAAIHQNFTHYTPNSGIIELKKAIIRKYRDECGVEYKPSQVIVSSGAKNCLYNLAIALFNKGEECIIPVPYWVSYPHMVSLAKGTPVFVPMREENGFLLTPEDLERAVTPNTKALILNNPSNPTGGAYDEHQLRQVVEVALKEGLVIIADEIYEKLVYDSFRFKSVASLGEKAVANSVIINGFSKAYAMTGWRLGWAVGPEELIAGMDKIQSHSTSNACSISQWAGVEALNGPQYEVTKMAAEFQKRRNFMIYRLKMLNNVSCFQPQGAFYLFPNISSAFELEYDGTRIRNSYGLAYYLLKKANVAVVAGAAFGADDFIRLSYAASLPRIKEAMDRIAVALNNLQPARKVKRIALNNTITKVKNYSPTEVNIGQDIRDALAAESDNHLKYDEYYEWNANIAGIIIQLRTNSPHLIDYWIENWYPGQLETDLEPHGVIYGVKGVTGREARAFYNSDSRTGFIFNSAYYGQLRSMALGMVADISERMNDMHLVHASCLDINGKGALIFGGPGMGKSSPVFHLLSRSGVKLAAYDAVLVRYTAREALADIPERKIYFKTKFVEKMPVLTSLLDRGKCENVIVKKDECDNEPCLRKDECRLDRGKPFCYSGFKNSRAMLDPYWIGGYEKHARRTSLKNIIFLQKDTMSRQMEKIKPDKAMEIVLNGKTGMAAGGEAFFNPHLLVRTTDRVELQKRFFNRLFSMTNVYSVNVEMGKERLKEAVEEICGG
;
A
#
# COMPACT_ATOMS: atom_id res chain seq x y z
N MET A 1 -2.64 -11.91 22.99
CA MET A 1 -2.91 -12.94 21.96
C MET A 1 -2.55 -12.33 20.61
N THR A 2 -1.66 -12.95 19.83
CA THR A 2 -1.18 -12.40 18.54
C THR A 2 -1.71 -13.26 17.40
N LEU A 3 -2.36 -12.66 16.40
CA LEU A 3 -2.78 -13.36 15.19
C LEU A 3 -1.56 -13.77 14.35
N SER A 4 -1.68 -14.84 13.56
CA SER A 4 -0.56 -15.33 12.74
C SER A 4 -0.08 -14.29 11.70
N ASP A 5 1.21 -14.29 11.40
CA ASP A 5 1.84 -13.41 10.39
C ASP A 5 1.15 -13.45 9.02
N ARG A 6 0.55 -14.58 8.63
CA ARG A 6 -0.13 -14.71 7.33
C ARG A 6 -1.45 -13.95 7.30
N VAL A 7 -2.19 -13.95 8.40
CA VAL A 7 -3.44 -13.18 8.54
C VAL A 7 -3.15 -11.69 8.57
N GLN A 8 -2.06 -11.27 9.23
CA GLN A 8 -1.65 -9.86 9.27
C GLN A 8 -1.19 -9.29 7.91
N ARG A 9 -0.89 -10.15 6.92
CA ARG A 9 -0.44 -9.75 5.57
C ARG A 9 -1.58 -9.55 4.56
N ILE A 10 -2.82 -9.89 4.92
CA ILE A 10 -3.97 -9.75 4.04
C ILE A 10 -4.91 -8.66 4.57
N GLY A 11 -5.50 -7.90 3.66
CA GLY A 11 -6.56 -6.95 3.97
C GLY A 11 -7.95 -7.56 3.78
N PHE A 12 -8.97 -6.95 4.38
CA PHE A 12 -10.36 -7.27 4.05
C PHE A 12 -10.69 -6.85 2.61
N SER A 13 -11.57 -7.61 1.95
CA SER A 13 -11.99 -7.34 0.58
C SER A 13 -12.73 -5.99 0.47
N PRO A 14 -12.20 -5.00 -0.26
CA PRO A 14 -12.86 -3.70 -0.44
C PRO A 14 -14.27 -3.82 -1.04
N THR A 15 -14.50 -4.80 -1.91
CA THR A 15 -15.82 -5.08 -2.52
C THR A 15 -16.89 -5.41 -1.48
N LEU A 16 -16.54 -6.12 -0.40
CA LEU A 16 -17.50 -6.49 0.64
C LEU A 16 -17.90 -5.27 1.47
N ARG A 17 -16.94 -4.40 1.77
CA ARG A 17 -17.17 -3.17 2.55
C ARG A 17 -18.14 -2.21 1.87
N VAL A 18 -17.99 -2.02 0.55
CA VAL A 18 -18.89 -1.17 -0.25
C VAL A 18 -20.33 -1.73 -0.23
N SER A 19 -20.49 -3.04 -0.47
CA SER A 19 -21.81 -3.67 -0.45
C SER A 19 -22.48 -3.61 0.92
N GLN A 20 -21.72 -3.82 2.00
CA GLN A 20 -22.21 -3.66 3.37
C GLN A 20 -22.70 -2.24 3.65
N LYS A 21 -21.96 -1.21 3.21
CA LYS A 21 -22.39 0.19 3.38
C LYS A 21 -23.65 0.50 2.58
N ALA A 22 -23.76 0.00 1.35
CA ALA A 22 -24.98 0.14 0.53
C ALA A 22 -26.19 -0.55 1.17
N GLN A 23 -26.00 -1.72 1.79
CA GLN A 23 -27.04 -2.41 2.56
C GLN A 23 -27.44 -1.62 3.81
N ALA A 24 -26.49 -1.06 4.55
CA ALA A 24 -26.76 -0.22 5.71
C ALA A 24 -27.57 1.03 5.32
N MET A 25 -27.20 1.70 4.24
CA MET A 25 -27.95 2.85 3.71
C MET A 25 -29.39 2.47 3.36
N ARG A 26 -29.62 1.30 2.73
CA ARG A 26 -30.98 0.80 2.48
C ARG A 26 -31.76 0.51 3.75
N ALA A 27 -31.10 -0.04 4.79
CA ALA A 27 -31.73 -0.27 6.09
C ALA A 27 -32.11 1.05 6.79
N GLU A 28 -31.39 2.13 6.52
CA GLU A 28 -31.71 3.50 6.96
C GLU A 28 -32.77 4.20 6.09
N GLY A 29 -33.38 3.49 5.12
CA GLY A 29 -34.41 4.03 4.23
C GLY A 29 -33.88 4.85 3.05
N ILE A 30 -32.55 4.89 2.84
CA ILE A 30 -31.94 5.57 1.70
C ILE A 30 -32.01 4.64 0.47
N ASP A 31 -32.58 5.12 -0.64
CA ASP A 31 -32.62 4.37 -1.88
C ASP A 31 -31.24 4.30 -2.56
N ALA A 32 -30.40 3.37 -2.07
CA ALA A 32 -29.06 3.12 -2.59
C ALA A 32 -29.05 2.02 -3.67
N ILE A 33 -28.54 2.36 -4.85
CA ILE A 33 -28.34 1.45 -5.97
C ILE A 33 -26.95 0.82 -5.86
N ASP A 34 -26.87 -0.51 -5.91
CA ASP A 34 -25.60 -1.23 -5.77
C ASP A 34 -25.13 -1.76 -7.12
N LEU A 35 -24.12 -1.11 -7.69
CA LEU A 35 -23.38 -1.58 -8.87
C LEU A 35 -22.02 -2.18 -8.48
N SER A 36 -21.80 -2.47 -7.20
CA SER A 36 -20.55 -3.03 -6.68
C SER A 36 -20.55 -4.56 -6.68
N VAL A 37 -21.74 -5.17 -6.63
CA VAL A 37 -21.91 -6.62 -6.43
C VAL A 37 -21.66 -7.41 -7.71
N GLY A 38 -20.89 -8.49 -7.57
CA GLY A 38 -20.50 -9.38 -8.66
C GLY A 38 -21.43 -10.60 -8.83
N GLU A 39 -22.74 -10.43 -8.69
CA GLU A 39 -23.74 -11.50 -8.68
C GLU A 39 -24.88 -11.20 -9.65
N PRO A 40 -25.28 -12.15 -10.52
CA PRO A 40 -26.47 -12.01 -11.36
C PRO A 40 -27.73 -11.69 -10.53
N ASP A 41 -28.56 -10.77 -11.02
CA ASP A 41 -29.90 -10.47 -10.47
C ASP A 41 -30.97 -11.50 -10.89
N PHE A 42 -30.59 -12.48 -11.72
CA PHE A 42 -31.43 -13.58 -12.13
C PHE A 42 -31.54 -14.62 -11.03
N ASN A 43 -32.68 -15.31 -10.98
CA ASN A 43 -32.83 -16.49 -10.14
C ASN A 43 -32.07 -17.68 -10.76
N THR A 44 -31.65 -18.62 -9.92
CA THR A 44 -31.21 -19.95 -10.40
C THR A 44 -32.30 -20.57 -11.30
N PRO A 45 -31.95 -21.13 -12.48
CA PRO A 45 -32.90 -21.79 -13.37
C PRO A 45 -33.76 -22.87 -12.69
N GLU A 46 -35.00 -23.00 -13.13
CA GLU A 46 -36.00 -23.82 -12.44
C GLU A 46 -35.68 -25.32 -12.47
N ASN A 47 -35.12 -25.83 -13.57
CA ASN A 47 -34.65 -27.21 -13.65
C ASN A 47 -33.56 -27.51 -12.60
N ILE A 48 -32.64 -26.57 -12.41
CA ILE A 48 -31.55 -26.69 -11.43
C ILE A 48 -32.09 -26.66 -9.99
N LYS A 49 -33.05 -25.77 -9.70
CA LYS A 49 -33.73 -25.74 -8.38
C LYS A 49 -34.43 -27.06 -8.08
N LYS A 50 -35.18 -27.59 -9.05
CA LYS A 50 -35.86 -28.89 -8.93
C LYS A 50 -34.89 -30.03 -8.68
N ALA A 51 -33.73 -30.04 -9.32
CA ALA A 51 -32.69 -31.03 -9.05
C ALA A 51 -32.14 -30.94 -7.62
N GLY A 52 -31.90 -29.73 -7.10
CA GLY A 52 -31.51 -29.53 -5.71
C GLY A 52 -32.60 -30.00 -4.71
N ILE A 53 -33.87 -29.67 -4.97
CA ILE A 53 -35.00 -30.12 -4.15
C ILE A 53 -35.14 -31.65 -4.19
N ALA A 54 -35.02 -32.25 -5.38
CA ALA A 54 -35.06 -33.70 -5.54
C ALA A 54 -33.93 -34.38 -4.77
N ALA A 55 -32.72 -33.81 -4.75
CA ALA A 55 -31.60 -34.33 -3.97
C ALA A 55 -31.88 -34.32 -2.46
N ILE A 56 -32.58 -33.28 -1.96
CA ILE A 56 -33.05 -33.23 -0.57
C ILE A 56 -34.05 -34.36 -0.31
N HIS A 57 -35.08 -34.51 -1.15
CA HIS A 57 -36.11 -35.55 -0.97
C HIS A 57 -35.54 -36.97 -1.07
N GLN A 58 -34.49 -37.18 -1.87
CA GLN A 58 -33.81 -38.46 -2.03
C GLN A 58 -32.76 -38.72 -0.94
N ASN A 59 -32.64 -37.85 0.07
CA ASN A 59 -31.66 -37.94 1.16
C ASN A 59 -30.20 -37.99 0.68
N PHE A 60 -29.86 -37.26 -0.38
CA PHE A 60 -28.47 -36.99 -0.73
C PHE A 60 -27.86 -35.92 0.19
N THR A 61 -27.91 -36.17 1.49
CA THR A 61 -27.50 -35.27 2.58
C THR A 61 -26.26 -35.77 3.33
N HIS A 62 -25.73 -36.94 2.97
CA HIS A 62 -24.54 -37.53 3.56
C HIS A 62 -23.24 -37.07 2.89
N TYR A 63 -22.10 -37.45 3.48
CA TYR A 63 -20.79 -37.25 2.87
C TYR A 63 -20.74 -37.83 1.46
N THR A 64 -20.06 -37.10 0.58
CA THR A 64 -19.74 -37.54 -0.79
C THR A 64 -18.23 -37.67 -0.92
N PRO A 65 -17.68 -38.27 -2.00
CA PRO A 65 -16.24 -38.26 -2.22
C PRO A 65 -15.71 -36.83 -2.12
N ASN A 66 -14.57 -36.65 -1.45
CA ASN A 66 -14.03 -35.33 -1.16
C ASN A 66 -13.87 -34.47 -2.43
N SER A 67 -13.41 -35.09 -3.53
CA SER A 67 -13.24 -34.44 -4.83
C SER A 67 -14.53 -34.28 -5.65
N GLY A 68 -15.68 -34.69 -5.11
CA GLY A 68 -17.01 -34.59 -5.72
C GLY A 68 -17.58 -35.91 -6.24
N ILE A 69 -18.91 -35.97 -6.38
CA ILE A 69 -19.65 -37.11 -6.91
C ILE A 69 -19.25 -37.43 -8.35
N ILE A 70 -19.28 -38.71 -8.71
CA ILE A 70 -18.80 -39.18 -10.02
C ILE A 70 -19.68 -38.65 -11.17
N GLU A 71 -20.96 -38.45 -10.93
CA GLU A 71 -21.94 -37.91 -11.87
C GLU A 71 -21.56 -36.50 -12.31
N LEU A 72 -21.19 -35.65 -11.35
CA LEU A 72 -20.77 -34.27 -11.61
C LEU A 72 -19.41 -34.23 -12.31
N LYS A 73 -18.46 -35.07 -11.88
CA LYS A 73 -17.16 -35.20 -12.58
C LYS A 73 -17.34 -35.61 -14.03
N LYS A 74 -18.20 -36.59 -14.32
CA LYS A 74 -18.53 -37.02 -15.69
C LYS A 74 -19.16 -35.90 -16.50
N ALA A 75 -20.06 -35.11 -15.92
CA ALA A 75 -20.67 -33.97 -16.59
C ALA A 75 -19.62 -32.88 -16.93
N ILE A 76 -18.69 -32.61 -16.02
CA ILE A 76 -17.55 -31.69 -16.25
C ILE A 76 -16.64 -32.20 -17.37
N ILE A 77 -16.25 -33.48 -17.32
CA ILE A 77 -15.39 -34.11 -18.35
C ILE A 77 -16.07 -34.03 -19.71
N ARG A 78 -17.35 -34.40 -19.79
CA ARG A 78 -18.15 -34.31 -21.01
C ARG A 78 -18.15 -32.89 -21.56
N LYS A 79 -18.31 -31.87 -20.72
CA LYS A 79 -18.25 -30.46 -21.15
C LYS A 79 -16.92 -30.14 -21.83
N TYR A 80 -15.78 -30.53 -21.27
CA TYR A 80 -14.48 -30.27 -21.91
C TYR A 80 -14.26 -31.10 -23.18
N ARG A 81 -14.78 -32.33 -23.24
CA ARG A 81 -14.78 -33.12 -24.47
C ARG A 81 -15.57 -32.44 -25.57
N ASP A 82 -16.81 -32.07 -25.28
CA ASP A 82 -17.75 -31.52 -26.26
C ASP A 82 -17.35 -30.09 -26.70
N GLU A 83 -16.78 -29.28 -25.81
CA GLU A 83 -16.43 -27.87 -26.11
C GLU A 83 -14.97 -27.65 -26.51
N CYS A 84 -14.04 -28.48 -26.03
CA CYS A 84 -12.60 -28.30 -26.25
C CYS A 84 -11.95 -29.48 -27.00
N GLY A 85 -12.66 -30.59 -27.21
CA GLY A 85 -12.08 -31.81 -27.79
C GLY A 85 -11.10 -32.53 -26.86
N VAL A 86 -11.16 -32.29 -25.55
CA VAL A 86 -10.23 -32.85 -24.55
C VAL A 86 -10.95 -33.80 -23.60
N GLU A 87 -10.44 -35.01 -23.46
CA GLU A 87 -10.94 -36.02 -22.51
C GLU A 87 -10.09 -36.04 -21.24
N TYR A 88 -10.63 -35.53 -20.13
CA TYR A 88 -9.99 -35.61 -18.82
C TYR A 88 -10.42 -36.87 -18.07
N LYS A 89 -9.55 -37.39 -17.20
CA LYS A 89 -9.90 -38.47 -16.27
C LYS A 89 -10.63 -37.94 -15.03
N PRO A 90 -11.46 -38.75 -14.34
CA PRO A 90 -12.07 -38.36 -13.06
C PRO A 90 -11.07 -37.98 -11.95
N SER A 91 -9.84 -38.49 -12.02
CA SER A 91 -8.69 -38.13 -11.16
C SER A 91 -8.17 -36.71 -11.41
N GLN A 92 -8.47 -36.13 -12.58
CA GLN A 92 -8.06 -34.79 -12.98
C GLN A 92 -9.09 -33.72 -12.63
N VAL A 93 -10.19 -34.08 -11.95
CA VAL A 93 -11.27 -33.17 -11.60
C VAL A 93 -11.47 -33.13 -10.10
N ILE A 94 -11.56 -31.92 -9.53
CA ILE A 94 -11.98 -31.68 -8.15
C ILE A 94 -13.11 -30.65 -8.10
N VAL A 95 -14.14 -30.96 -7.32
CA VAL A 95 -15.27 -30.06 -7.04
C VAL A 95 -15.10 -29.47 -5.63
N SER A 96 -15.28 -28.16 -5.50
CA SER A 96 -15.07 -27.43 -4.24
C SER A 96 -16.21 -26.46 -3.94
N SER A 97 -16.16 -25.81 -2.77
CA SER A 97 -17.15 -24.83 -2.30
C SER A 97 -17.07 -23.48 -3.05
N GLY A 98 -17.22 -23.54 -4.37
CA GLY A 98 -17.07 -22.45 -5.33
C GLY A 98 -15.66 -22.35 -5.92
N ALA A 99 -15.55 -21.65 -7.06
CA ALA A 99 -14.27 -21.42 -7.77
C ALA A 99 -13.21 -20.73 -6.88
N LYS A 100 -13.64 -19.84 -5.97
CA LYS A 100 -12.75 -19.23 -4.96
C LYS A 100 -12.02 -20.27 -4.10
N ASN A 101 -12.71 -21.35 -3.71
CA ASN A 101 -12.09 -22.43 -2.92
C ASN A 101 -11.16 -23.28 -3.79
N CYS A 102 -11.50 -23.50 -5.08
CA CYS A 102 -10.60 -24.14 -6.04
C CYS A 102 -9.27 -23.37 -6.16
N LEU A 103 -9.34 -22.05 -6.39
CA LEU A 103 -8.16 -21.17 -6.46
C LEU A 103 -7.34 -21.18 -5.18
N TYR A 104 -8.01 -21.16 -4.03
CA TYR A 104 -7.33 -21.24 -2.74
C TYR A 104 -6.60 -22.58 -2.57
N ASN A 105 -7.26 -23.71 -2.81
CA ASN A 105 -6.64 -25.03 -2.71
C ASN A 105 -5.46 -25.16 -3.68
N LEU A 106 -5.62 -24.66 -4.92
CA LEU A 106 -4.56 -24.64 -5.90
C LEU A 106 -3.36 -23.79 -5.44
N ALA A 107 -3.60 -22.58 -4.94
CA ALA A 107 -2.52 -21.71 -4.45
C ALA A 107 -1.74 -22.38 -3.32
N ILE A 108 -2.43 -23.00 -2.35
CA ILE A 108 -1.78 -23.71 -1.24
C ILE A 108 -1.04 -24.98 -1.72
N ALA A 109 -1.55 -25.67 -2.74
CA ALA A 109 -0.90 -26.85 -3.31
C ALA A 109 0.33 -26.51 -4.17
N LEU A 110 0.30 -25.36 -4.86
CA LEU A 110 1.26 -25.03 -5.92
C LEU A 110 2.46 -24.24 -5.42
N PHE A 111 2.28 -23.28 -4.51
CA PHE A 111 3.32 -22.32 -4.16
C PHE A 111 4.10 -22.70 -2.90
N ASN A 112 5.42 -22.61 -3.02
CA ASN A 112 6.38 -22.58 -1.93
C ASN A 112 6.81 -21.15 -1.61
N LYS A 113 7.52 -21.00 -0.49
CA LYS A 113 8.07 -19.70 -0.08
C LYS A 113 9.08 -19.20 -1.12
N GLY A 114 8.83 -18.01 -1.66
CA GLY A 114 9.73 -17.34 -2.59
C GLY A 114 9.43 -17.62 -4.07
N GLU A 115 8.54 -18.58 -4.37
CA GLU A 115 8.04 -18.79 -5.74
C GLU A 115 7.11 -17.64 -6.13
N GLU A 116 7.24 -17.20 -7.38
CA GLU A 116 6.54 -16.04 -7.92
C GLU A 116 5.32 -16.45 -8.75
N CYS A 117 4.26 -15.66 -8.64
CA CYS A 117 3.06 -15.78 -9.47
C CYS A 117 2.85 -14.49 -10.24
N ILE A 118 2.86 -14.56 -11.57
CA ILE A 118 2.55 -13.42 -12.42
C ILE A 118 1.03 -13.17 -12.42
N ILE A 119 0.65 -11.92 -12.16
CA ILE A 119 -0.74 -11.46 -12.07
C ILE A 119 -0.89 -10.19 -12.92
N PRO A 120 -1.59 -10.25 -14.07
CA PRO A 120 -1.96 -9.07 -14.84
C PRO A 120 -2.81 -8.09 -14.04
N VAL A 121 -2.56 -6.80 -14.18
CA VAL A 121 -3.32 -5.72 -13.54
C VAL A 121 -4.13 -5.00 -14.64
N PRO A 122 -5.46 -4.83 -14.52
CA PRO A 122 -6.26 -5.04 -13.30
C PRO A 122 -6.59 -6.52 -13.01
N TYR A 123 -6.54 -6.92 -11.74
CA TYR A 123 -6.78 -8.30 -11.29
C TYR A 123 -8.05 -8.44 -10.45
N TRP A 124 -8.58 -9.66 -10.33
CA TRP A 124 -9.56 -9.95 -9.29
C TRP A 124 -8.90 -9.92 -7.90
N VAL A 125 -9.50 -9.16 -6.99
CA VAL A 125 -8.94 -8.76 -5.70
C VAL A 125 -8.35 -9.89 -4.84
N SER A 126 -8.83 -11.13 -4.98
CA SER A 126 -8.38 -12.24 -4.14
C SER A 126 -7.09 -12.91 -4.62
N TYR A 127 -6.72 -12.80 -5.90
CA TYR A 127 -5.53 -13.49 -6.44
C TYR A 127 -4.23 -13.18 -5.67
N PRO A 128 -3.81 -11.91 -5.47
CA PRO A 128 -2.57 -11.63 -4.77
C PRO A 128 -2.59 -12.09 -3.31
N HIS A 129 -3.76 -12.04 -2.67
CA HIS A 129 -3.91 -12.49 -1.28
C HIS A 129 -3.81 -14.02 -1.17
N MET A 130 -4.37 -14.79 -2.09
CA MET A 130 -4.25 -16.25 -2.12
C MET A 130 -2.80 -16.70 -2.32
N VAL A 131 -2.09 -16.09 -3.27
CA VAL A 131 -0.65 -16.32 -3.49
C VAL A 131 0.14 -15.99 -2.22
N SER A 132 -0.12 -14.84 -1.60
CA SER A 132 0.56 -14.42 -0.37
C SER A 132 0.28 -15.35 0.83
N LEU A 133 -0.95 -15.86 0.97
CA LEU A 133 -1.34 -16.82 2.02
C LEU A 133 -0.61 -18.17 1.84
N ALA A 134 -0.36 -18.56 0.60
CA ALA A 134 0.47 -19.71 0.23
C ALA A 134 1.99 -19.45 0.38
N LYS A 135 2.39 -18.24 0.81
CA LYS A 135 3.78 -17.75 0.90
C LYS A 135 4.48 -17.54 -0.45
N GLY A 136 3.74 -17.60 -1.56
CA GLY A 136 4.23 -17.14 -2.84
C GLY A 136 4.33 -15.60 -2.89
N THR A 137 5.00 -15.11 -3.93
CA THR A 137 5.19 -13.68 -4.18
C THR A 137 4.38 -13.25 -5.42
N PRO A 138 3.35 -12.40 -5.28
CA PRO A 138 2.67 -11.82 -6.43
C PRO A 138 3.60 -10.89 -7.22
N VAL A 139 3.70 -11.11 -8.53
CA VAL A 139 4.41 -10.24 -9.49
C VAL A 139 3.37 -9.57 -10.37
N PHE A 140 3.20 -8.27 -10.20
CA PHE A 140 2.15 -7.50 -10.89
C PHE A 140 2.64 -6.98 -12.25
N VAL A 141 1.83 -7.16 -13.29
CA VAL A 141 2.12 -6.66 -14.64
C VAL A 141 1.02 -5.68 -15.10
N PRO A 142 1.29 -4.36 -15.16
CA PRO A 142 0.31 -3.34 -15.56
C PRO A 142 -0.12 -3.42 -17.02
N MET A 143 -1.41 -3.64 -17.27
CA MET A 143 -2.01 -3.69 -18.60
C MET A 143 -2.59 -2.34 -19.02
N ARG A 144 -2.80 -2.17 -20.32
CA ARG A 144 -3.22 -0.91 -20.94
C ARG A 144 -4.69 -0.97 -21.34
N GLU A 145 -5.42 0.15 -21.27
CA GLU A 145 -6.81 0.18 -21.74
C GLU A 145 -6.87 -0.02 -23.26
N GLU A 146 -5.89 0.54 -24.00
CA GLU A 146 -5.84 0.51 -25.46
C GLU A 146 -5.81 -0.92 -26.06
N ASN A 147 -5.27 -1.89 -25.32
CA ASN A 147 -5.22 -3.30 -25.74
C ASN A 147 -6.26 -4.18 -25.02
N GLY A 148 -7.29 -3.58 -24.43
CA GLY A 148 -8.36 -4.30 -23.74
C GLY A 148 -7.94 -4.90 -22.39
N PHE A 149 -6.87 -4.37 -21.79
CA PHE A 149 -6.27 -4.87 -20.56
C PHE A 149 -5.76 -6.32 -20.66
N LEU A 150 -5.28 -6.71 -21.84
CA LEU A 150 -4.77 -8.05 -22.10
C LEU A 150 -3.24 -8.08 -21.97
N LEU A 151 -2.72 -9.09 -21.25
CA LEU A 151 -1.31 -9.45 -21.21
C LEU A 151 -0.83 -9.82 -22.60
N THR A 152 0.24 -9.19 -23.07
CA THR A 152 0.91 -9.56 -24.32
C THR A 152 2.06 -10.55 -24.05
N PRO A 153 2.53 -11.28 -25.07
CA PRO A 153 3.71 -12.14 -24.95
C PRO A 153 4.93 -11.40 -24.40
N GLU A 154 5.20 -10.17 -24.88
CA GLU A 154 6.35 -9.37 -24.48
C GLU A 154 6.21 -8.83 -23.04
N ASP A 155 4.99 -8.55 -22.61
CA ASP A 155 4.70 -8.19 -21.22
C ASP A 155 4.95 -9.39 -20.29
N LEU A 156 4.61 -10.60 -20.72
CA LEU A 156 4.88 -11.84 -20.00
C LEU A 156 6.39 -12.15 -19.94
N GLU A 157 7.08 -12.20 -21.08
CA GLU A 157 8.52 -12.52 -21.17
C GLU A 157 9.36 -11.61 -20.25
N ARG A 158 9.03 -10.31 -20.17
CA ARG A 158 9.72 -9.36 -19.30
C ARG A 158 9.49 -9.59 -17.81
N ALA A 159 8.39 -10.22 -17.45
CA ALA A 159 8.00 -10.47 -16.06
C ALA A 159 8.53 -11.80 -15.52
N VAL A 160 8.95 -12.73 -16.40
CA VAL A 160 9.48 -14.03 -16.00
C VAL A 160 10.85 -13.88 -15.34
N THR A 161 11.01 -14.58 -14.22
CA THR A 161 12.27 -14.75 -13.49
C THR A 161 12.51 -16.25 -13.25
N PRO A 162 13.72 -16.66 -12.82
CA PRO A 162 13.97 -18.05 -12.41
C PRO A 162 13.08 -18.55 -11.26
N ASN A 163 12.44 -17.65 -10.49
CA ASN A 163 11.51 -18.00 -9.41
C ASN A 163 10.05 -18.05 -9.87
N THR A 164 9.76 -17.68 -11.12
CA THR A 164 8.38 -17.65 -11.64
C THR A 164 7.85 -19.07 -11.77
N LYS A 165 6.80 -19.36 -11.02
CA LYS A 165 6.17 -20.67 -10.96
C LYS A 165 4.89 -20.76 -11.78
N ALA A 166 4.13 -19.67 -11.81
CA ALA A 166 2.80 -19.67 -12.41
C ALA A 166 2.38 -18.32 -12.97
N LEU A 167 1.42 -18.38 -13.90
CA LEU A 167 0.71 -17.24 -14.47
C LEU A 167 -0.78 -17.40 -14.20
N ILE A 168 -1.44 -16.35 -13.67
CA ILE A 168 -2.91 -16.31 -13.59
C ILE A 168 -3.45 -15.60 -14.83
N LEU A 169 -4.34 -16.27 -15.56
CA LEU A 169 -5.13 -15.70 -16.64
C LEU A 169 -6.62 -15.78 -16.28
N ASN A 170 -7.28 -14.63 -16.16
CA ASN A 170 -8.73 -14.57 -15.98
C ASN A 170 -9.40 -14.14 -17.28
N ASN A 171 -10.15 -15.04 -17.91
CA ASN A 171 -10.67 -14.87 -19.26
C ASN A 171 -12.10 -15.44 -19.37
N PRO A 172 -13.13 -14.63 -19.63
CA PRO A 172 -13.16 -13.16 -19.58
C PRO A 172 -12.83 -12.58 -18.19
N SER A 173 -12.29 -11.37 -18.16
CA SER A 173 -11.71 -10.75 -16.97
C SER A 173 -12.73 -10.08 -16.03
N ASN A 174 -12.50 -10.22 -14.72
CA ASN A 174 -12.96 -9.32 -13.66
C ASN A 174 -11.73 -8.54 -13.15
N PRO A 175 -11.67 -7.21 -13.31
CA PRO A 175 -12.81 -6.30 -13.45
C PRO A 175 -13.12 -5.77 -14.86
N THR A 176 -12.33 -6.11 -15.88
CA THR A 176 -12.33 -5.35 -17.14
C THR A 176 -13.34 -5.83 -18.18
N GLY A 177 -13.75 -7.10 -18.08
CA GLY A 177 -14.53 -7.81 -19.11
C GLY A 177 -13.78 -8.04 -20.42
N GLY A 178 -12.47 -7.77 -20.45
CA GLY A 178 -11.58 -8.14 -21.55
C GLY A 178 -11.51 -9.65 -21.72
N ALA A 179 -11.42 -10.11 -22.96
CA ALA A 179 -11.27 -11.52 -23.28
C ALA A 179 -10.31 -11.72 -24.46
N TYR A 180 -9.54 -12.79 -24.39
CA TYR A 180 -8.57 -13.16 -25.43
C TYR A 180 -9.26 -13.88 -26.59
N ASP A 181 -9.01 -13.45 -27.82
CA ASP A 181 -9.27 -14.31 -28.96
C ASP A 181 -8.29 -15.50 -29.01
N GLU A 182 -8.53 -16.46 -29.91
CA GLU A 182 -7.72 -17.67 -29.99
C GLU A 182 -6.23 -17.38 -30.28
N HIS A 183 -5.96 -16.41 -31.16
CA HIS A 183 -4.59 -16.08 -31.55
C HIS A 183 -3.85 -15.43 -30.39
N GLN A 184 -4.44 -14.43 -29.75
CA GLN A 184 -3.87 -13.75 -28.60
C GLN A 184 -3.65 -14.71 -27.42
N LEU A 185 -4.63 -15.58 -27.14
CA LEU A 185 -4.50 -16.58 -26.07
C LEU A 185 -3.35 -17.55 -26.36
N ARG A 186 -3.25 -18.03 -27.60
CA ARG A 186 -2.20 -18.95 -28.03
C ARG A 186 -0.81 -18.35 -27.83
N GLN A 187 -0.58 -17.10 -28.24
CA GLN A 187 0.73 -16.47 -28.11
C GLN A 187 1.19 -16.35 -26.64
N VAL A 188 0.28 -15.97 -25.73
CA VAL A 188 0.60 -15.87 -24.29
C VAL A 188 0.86 -17.25 -23.68
N VAL A 189 0.03 -18.24 -24.04
CA VAL A 189 0.17 -19.62 -23.57
C VAL A 189 1.47 -20.24 -24.08
N GLU A 190 1.88 -19.98 -25.31
CA GLU A 190 3.15 -20.47 -25.86
C GLU A 190 4.36 -19.94 -25.09
N VAL A 191 4.38 -18.66 -24.71
CA VAL A 191 5.43 -18.11 -23.83
C VAL A 191 5.40 -18.80 -22.47
N ALA A 192 4.23 -18.94 -21.84
CA ALA A 192 4.12 -19.62 -20.54
C ALA A 192 4.63 -21.08 -20.59
N LEU A 193 4.31 -21.81 -21.67
CA LEU A 193 4.78 -23.18 -21.89
C LEU A 193 6.30 -23.24 -22.13
N LYS A 194 6.85 -22.31 -22.91
CA LYS A 194 8.30 -22.22 -23.19
C LYS A 194 9.09 -21.97 -21.90
N GLU A 195 8.57 -21.15 -21.01
CA GLU A 195 9.18 -20.81 -19.73
C GLU A 195 8.83 -21.81 -18.60
N GLY A 196 8.08 -22.88 -18.90
CA GLY A 196 7.76 -23.94 -17.94
C GLY A 196 6.79 -23.51 -16.83
N LEU A 197 5.96 -22.50 -17.08
CA LEU A 197 5.02 -21.95 -16.10
C LEU A 197 3.73 -22.78 -16.02
N VAL A 198 3.19 -22.92 -14.80
CA VAL A 198 1.82 -23.41 -14.62
C VAL A 198 0.82 -22.30 -14.94
N ILE A 199 -0.11 -22.56 -15.85
CA ILE A 199 -1.16 -21.60 -16.23
C ILE A 199 -2.39 -21.84 -15.36
N ILE A 200 -2.73 -20.87 -14.52
CA ILE A 200 -3.98 -20.87 -13.74
C ILE A 200 -5.03 -20.12 -14.56
N ALA A 201 -5.88 -20.87 -15.26
CA ALA A 201 -6.91 -20.32 -16.14
C ALA A 201 -8.24 -20.18 -15.40
N ASP A 202 -8.57 -18.98 -14.92
CA ASP A 202 -9.88 -18.68 -14.33
C ASP A 202 -10.88 -18.31 -15.42
N GLU A 203 -11.71 -19.29 -15.80
CA GLU A 203 -12.65 -19.25 -16.93
C GLU A 203 -14.10 -19.14 -16.45
N ILE A 204 -14.34 -18.69 -15.21
CA ILE A 204 -15.66 -18.64 -14.57
C ILE A 204 -16.73 -17.82 -15.34
N TYR A 205 -16.32 -16.95 -16.27
CA TYR A 205 -17.19 -16.12 -17.10
C TYR A 205 -17.35 -16.64 -18.54
N GLU A 206 -16.88 -17.84 -18.88
CA GLU A 206 -16.83 -18.37 -20.26
C GLU A 206 -18.16 -18.31 -21.04
N LYS A 207 -19.30 -18.45 -20.35
CA LYS A 207 -20.64 -18.43 -20.98
C LYS A 207 -21.22 -17.02 -21.12
N LEU A 208 -20.61 -16.03 -20.49
CA LEU A 208 -21.07 -14.64 -20.48
C LEU A 208 -20.18 -13.84 -21.43
N VAL A 209 -20.32 -14.14 -22.71
CA VAL A 209 -19.64 -13.47 -23.82
C VAL A 209 -20.65 -12.83 -24.76
N TYR A 210 -20.20 -11.81 -25.48
CA TYR A 210 -21.09 -10.89 -26.18
C TYR A 210 -20.73 -10.71 -27.65
N ASP A 211 -21.68 -10.13 -28.38
CA ASP A 211 -21.54 -9.84 -29.81
C ASP A 211 -21.26 -11.15 -30.57
N SER A 212 -20.29 -11.15 -31.48
CA SER A 212 -19.83 -12.34 -32.19
C SER A 212 -18.60 -13.00 -31.55
N PHE A 213 -18.21 -12.59 -30.34
CA PHE A 213 -17.02 -13.11 -29.68
C PHE A 213 -17.21 -14.58 -29.32
N ARG A 214 -16.21 -15.41 -29.64
CA ARG A 214 -16.19 -16.83 -29.33
C ARG A 214 -15.12 -17.11 -28.30
N PHE A 215 -15.54 -17.51 -27.11
CA PHE A 215 -14.63 -17.91 -26.05
C PHE A 215 -13.80 -19.13 -26.46
N LYS A 216 -12.53 -19.14 -26.04
CA LYS A 216 -11.63 -20.28 -26.15
C LYS A 216 -11.01 -20.56 -24.79
N SER A 217 -11.17 -21.80 -24.34
CA SER A 217 -10.51 -22.30 -23.14
C SER A 217 -9.03 -22.56 -23.43
N VAL A 218 -8.17 -22.39 -22.43
CA VAL A 218 -6.77 -22.82 -22.51
C VAL A 218 -6.66 -24.32 -22.83
N ALA A 219 -7.64 -25.13 -22.40
CA ALA A 219 -7.69 -26.57 -22.74
C ALA A 219 -7.69 -26.83 -24.25
N SER A 220 -8.33 -25.93 -25.02
CA SER A 220 -8.53 -26.12 -26.46
C SER A 220 -7.26 -25.90 -27.29
N LEU A 221 -6.17 -25.45 -26.67
CA LEU A 221 -4.92 -25.11 -27.38
C LEU A 221 -4.00 -26.32 -27.60
N GLY A 222 -4.35 -27.50 -27.08
CA GLY A 222 -3.67 -28.77 -27.33
C GLY A 222 -3.10 -29.42 -26.07
N GLU A 223 -2.54 -30.62 -26.23
CA GLU A 223 -2.11 -31.49 -25.11
C GLU A 223 -1.09 -30.83 -24.17
N LYS A 224 -0.15 -30.03 -24.70
CA LYS A 224 0.83 -29.32 -23.87
C LYS A 224 0.16 -28.27 -22.97
N ALA A 225 -0.84 -27.55 -23.48
CA ALA A 225 -1.59 -26.59 -22.67
C ALA A 225 -2.38 -27.30 -21.58
N VAL A 226 -3.02 -28.43 -21.91
CA VAL A 226 -3.74 -29.29 -20.95
C VAL A 226 -2.82 -29.80 -19.84
N ALA A 227 -1.61 -30.24 -20.19
CA ALA A 227 -0.65 -30.79 -19.23
C ALA A 227 -0.03 -29.74 -18.28
N ASN A 228 -0.09 -28.45 -18.63
CA ASN A 228 0.55 -27.36 -17.87
C ASN A 228 -0.44 -26.30 -17.39
N SER A 229 -1.75 -26.57 -17.43
CA SER A 229 -2.77 -25.65 -16.94
C SER A 229 -3.69 -26.28 -15.91
N VAL A 230 -4.14 -25.46 -14.97
CA VAL A 230 -5.27 -25.79 -14.10
C VAL A 230 -6.39 -24.81 -14.41
N ILE A 231 -7.48 -25.34 -14.95
CA ILE A 231 -8.65 -24.56 -15.33
C ILE A 231 -9.59 -24.50 -14.13
N ILE A 232 -9.93 -23.29 -13.73
CA ILE A 232 -10.89 -22.99 -12.67
C ILE A 232 -12.18 -22.51 -13.31
N ASN A 233 -13.30 -23.13 -12.94
CA ASN A 233 -14.61 -22.72 -13.43
C ASN A 233 -15.70 -23.09 -12.39
N GLY A 234 -16.97 -22.84 -12.71
CA GLY A 234 -18.03 -23.02 -11.74
C GLY A 234 -19.39 -22.54 -12.19
N PHE A 235 -20.33 -22.60 -11.24
CA PHE A 235 -21.75 -22.41 -11.54
C PHE A 235 -22.25 -21.00 -11.21
N SER A 236 -21.48 -20.25 -10.45
CA SER A 236 -21.93 -19.01 -9.83
C SER A 236 -22.37 -17.93 -10.83
N LYS A 237 -21.82 -17.91 -12.04
CA LYS A 237 -22.01 -16.82 -13.01
C LYS A 237 -22.93 -17.23 -14.14
N ALA A 238 -22.61 -18.34 -14.82
CA ALA A 238 -23.40 -18.85 -15.93
C ALA A 238 -24.82 -19.32 -15.55
N TYR A 239 -25.03 -19.72 -14.29
CA TYR A 239 -26.32 -20.31 -13.85
C TYR A 239 -26.98 -19.55 -12.69
N ALA A 240 -26.50 -18.34 -12.35
CA ALA A 240 -26.96 -17.59 -11.18
C ALA A 240 -26.97 -18.44 -9.88
N MET A 241 -25.89 -19.19 -9.65
CA MET A 241 -25.72 -20.10 -8.50
C MET A 241 -24.66 -19.60 -7.51
N THR A 242 -24.59 -18.30 -7.27
CA THR A 242 -23.64 -17.66 -6.33
C THR A 242 -23.73 -18.23 -4.92
N GLY A 243 -24.93 -18.32 -4.37
CA GLY A 243 -25.22 -18.81 -3.01
C GLY A 243 -25.07 -20.33 -2.82
N TRP A 244 -25.10 -21.10 -3.91
CA TRP A 244 -24.95 -22.57 -3.87
C TRP A 244 -23.52 -23.02 -3.56
N ARG A 245 -22.55 -22.11 -3.74
CA ARG A 245 -21.13 -22.35 -3.47
C ARG A 245 -20.57 -23.58 -4.17
N LEU A 246 -20.69 -23.63 -5.51
CA LEU A 246 -20.19 -24.76 -6.30
C LEU A 246 -19.26 -24.31 -7.43
N GLY A 247 -18.10 -24.97 -7.53
CA GLY A 247 -17.13 -24.77 -8.61
C GLY A 247 -16.21 -25.97 -8.73
N TRP A 248 -15.37 -25.98 -9.75
CA TRP A 248 -14.44 -27.07 -9.99
C TRP A 248 -13.09 -26.58 -10.52
N ALA A 249 -12.08 -27.44 -10.37
CA ALA A 249 -10.81 -27.34 -11.08
C ALA A 249 -10.57 -28.61 -11.90
N VAL A 250 -9.98 -28.43 -13.09
CA VAL A 250 -9.48 -29.53 -13.93
C VAL A 250 -8.02 -29.28 -14.30
N GLY A 251 -7.15 -30.28 -14.20
CA GLY A 251 -5.72 -30.12 -14.48
C GLY A 251 -4.89 -31.39 -14.29
N PRO A 252 -3.56 -31.29 -14.13
CA PRO A 252 -2.68 -32.42 -13.90
C PRO A 252 -3.06 -33.22 -12.64
N GLU A 253 -3.06 -34.55 -12.73
CA GLU A 253 -3.50 -35.44 -11.64
C GLU A 253 -2.77 -35.16 -10.33
N GLU A 254 -1.47 -34.86 -10.38
CA GLU A 254 -0.66 -34.59 -9.18
C GLU A 254 -1.12 -33.32 -8.45
N LEU A 255 -1.37 -32.23 -9.17
CA LEU A 255 -1.86 -30.99 -8.59
C LEU A 255 -3.27 -31.16 -8.04
N ILE A 256 -4.15 -31.84 -8.77
CA ILE A 256 -5.53 -32.10 -8.34
C ILE A 256 -5.54 -33.00 -7.09
N ALA A 257 -4.67 -34.00 -7.00
CA ALA A 257 -4.49 -34.80 -5.80
C ALA A 257 -3.96 -33.98 -4.62
N GLY A 258 -3.05 -33.03 -4.85
CA GLY A 258 -2.61 -32.07 -3.84
C GLY A 258 -3.75 -31.20 -3.31
N MET A 259 -4.59 -30.68 -4.21
CA MET A 259 -5.80 -29.93 -3.86
C MET A 259 -6.80 -30.78 -3.07
N ASP A 260 -6.99 -32.05 -3.45
CA ASP A 260 -7.86 -33.01 -2.75
C ASP A 260 -7.40 -33.23 -1.30
N LYS A 261 -6.10 -33.42 -1.07
CA LYS A 261 -5.51 -33.53 0.29
C LYS A 261 -5.74 -32.28 1.14
N ILE A 262 -5.65 -31.08 0.56
CA ILE A 262 -5.93 -29.84 1.29
C ILE A 262 -7.43 -29.74 1.62
N GLN A 263 -8.28 -30.10 0.66
CA GLN A 263 -9.73 -30.06 0.81
C GLN A 263 -10.23 -31.03 1.90
N SER A 264 -9.65 -32.23 1.98
CA SER A 264 -10.03 -33.25 2.97
C SER A 264 -9.80 -32.80 4.42
N HIS A 265 -8.87 -31.87 4.63
CA HIS A 265 -8.54 -31.32 5.95
C HIS A 265 -9.10 -29.92 6.20
N SER A 266 -9.83 -29.33 5.24
CA SER A 266 -10.40 -27.99 5.38
C SER A 266 -11.92 -28.01 5.38
N THR A 267 -12.54 -28.55 4.33
CA THR A 267 -14.01 -28.52 4.17
C THR A 267 -14.64 -29.91 4.04
N SER A 268 -13.85 -30.95 3.77
CA SER A 268 -14.37 -32.18 3.15
C SER A 268 -15.01 -31.87 1.78
N ASN A 269 -16.03 -32.63 1.36
CA ASN A 269 -16.72 -32.41 0.08
C ASN A 269 -17.53 -31.10 0.03
N ALA A 270 -17.71 -30.57 -1.18
CA ALA A 270 -18.70 -29.51 -1.44
C ALA A 270 -20.12 -30.00 -1.11
N CYS A 271 -21.04 -29.07 -0.80
CA CYS A 271 -22.43 -29.39 -0.44
C CYS A 271 -23.06 -30.40 -1.43
N SER A 272 -23.50 -31.55 -0.91
CA SER A 272 -24.05 -32.65 -1.72
C SER A 272 -25.25 -32.22 -2.56
N ILE A 273 -26.15 -31.41 -1.99
CA ILE A 273 -27.32 -30.86 -2.68
C ILE A 273 -26.89 -29.97 -3.85
N SER A 274 -25.90 -29.09 -3.62
CA SER A 274 -25.35 -28.25 -4.68
C SER A 274 -24.75 -29.08 -5.80
N GLN A 275 -24.03 -30.15 -5.49
CA GLN A 275 -23.42 -31.02 -6.50
C GLN A 275 -24.47 -31.63 -7.45
N TRP A 276 -25.59 -32.13 -6.92
CA TRP A 276 -26.69 -32.65 -7.75
C TRP A 276 -27.37 -31.57 -8.59
N ALA A 277 -27.55 -30.36 -8.05
CA ALA A 277 -28.00 -29.22 -8.83
C ALA A 277 -27.00 -28.87 -9.97
N GLY A 278 -25.70 -28.99 -9.70
CA GLY A 278 -24.63 -28.80 -10.69
C GLY A 278 -24.65 -29.84 -11.82
N VAL A 279 -25.03 -31.09 -11.54
CA VAL A 279 -25.21 -32.13 -12.57
C VAL A 279 -26.27 -31.69 -13.57
N GLU A 280 -27.43 -31.24 -13.08
CA GLU A 280 -28.52 -30.72 -13.92
C GLU A 280 -28.11 -29.43 -14.65
N ALA A 281 -27.31 -28.56 -14.03
CA ALA A 281 -26.85 -27.33 -14.67
C ALA A 281 -26.00 -27.61 -15.93
N LEU A 282 -25.15 -28.65 -15.92
CA LEU A 282 -24.31 -29.00 -17.07
C LEU A 282 -25.04 -29.88 -18.10
N ASN A 283 -25.83 -30.85 -17.65
CA ASN A 283 -26.49 -31.81 -18.55
C ASN A 283 -27.83 -31.31 -19.09
N GLY A 284 -28.48 -30.45 -18.33
CA GLY A 284 -29.78 -29.88 -18.65
C GLY A 284 -29.72 -28.85 -19.77
N PRO A 285 -30.89 -28.32 -20.12
CA PRO A 285 -31.03 -27.41 -21.26
C PRO A 285 -30.39 -26.02 -20.96
N GLN A 286 -29.63 -25.49 -21.92
CA GLN A 286 -28.81 -24.27 -21.73
C GLN A 286 -29.50 -22.95 -22.13
N TYR A 287 -30.79 -22.98 -22.47
CA TYR A 287 -31.51 -21.81 -23.00
C TYR A 287 -31.56 -20.63 -22.03
N GLU A 288 -31.67 -20.87 -20.71
CA GLU A 288 -31.68 -19.79 -19.71
C GLU A 288 -30.32 -19.08 -19.62
N VAL A 289 -29.21 -19.81 -19.82
CA VAL A 289 -27.86 -19.22 -19.88
C VAL A 289 -27.76 -18.27 -21.08
N THR A 290 -28.22 -18.71 -22.26
CA THR A 290 -28.22 -17.89 -23.48
C THR A 290 -29.10 -16.65 -23.34
N LYS A 291 -30.30 -16.77 -22.76
CA LYS A 291 -31.19 -15.62 -22.47
C LYS A 291 -30.53 -14.63 -21.52
N MET A 292 -29.90 -15.12 -20.46
CA MET A 292 -29.20 -14.29 -19.49
C MET A 292 -28.02 -13.54 -20.14
N ALA A 293 -27.22 -14.22 -20.96
CA ALA A 293 -26.13 -13.58 -21.70
C ALA A 293 -26.63 -12.49 -22.65
N ALA A 294 -27.72 -12.73 -23.39
CA ALA A 294 -28.34 -11.74 -24.28
C ALA A 294 -28.85 -10.50 -23.51
N GLU A 295 -29.46 -10.70 -22.34
CA GLU A 295 -29.92 -9.60 -21.50
C GLU A 295 -28.73 -8.81 -20.90
N PHE A 296 -27.65 -9.49 -20.48
CA PHE A 296 -26.44 -8.78 -20.07
C PHE A 296 -25.79 -7.99 -21.22
N GLN A 297 -25.79 -8.50 -22.45
CA GLN A 297 -25.31 -7.76 -23.62
C GLN A 297 -26.09 -6.46 -23.81
N LYS A 298 -27.43 -6.53 -23.69
CA LYS A 298 -28.31 -5.35 -23.76
C LYS A 298 -27.97 -4.32 -22.69
N ARG A 299 -27.77 -4.77 -21.44
CA ARG A 299 -27.40 -3.90 -20.30
C ARG A 299 -26.01 -3.28 -20.48
N ARG A 300 -25.02 -4.06 -20.91
CA ARG A 300 -23.68 -3.60 -21.27
C ARG A 300 -23.75 -2.52 -22.34
N ASN A 301 -24.45 -2.78 -23.45
CA ASN A 301 -24.58 -1.83 -24.57
C ASN A 301 -25.19 -0.51 -24.10
N PHE A 302 -26.24 -0.58 -23.28
CA PHE A 302 -26.85 0.61 -22.70
C PHE A 302 -25.87 1.40 -21.82
N MET A 303 -25.17 0.74 -20.89
CA MET A 303 -24.24 1.43 -19.99
C MET A 303 -23.03 2.00 -20.74
N ILE A 304 -22.47 1.30 -21.73
CA ILE A 304 -21.41 1.83 -22.59
C ILE A 304 -21.89 3.09 -23.32
N TYR A 305 -23.08 3.04 -23.92
CA TYR A 305 -23.67 4.20 -24.58
C TYR A 305 -23.76 5.38 -23.63
N ARG A 306 -24.24 5.16 -22.40
CA ARG A 306 -24.34 6.19 -21.36
C ARG A 306 -22.98 6.73 -20.91
N LEU A 307 -21.98 5.87 -20.73
CA LEU A 307 -20.61 6.29 -20.37
C LEU A 307 -19.96 7.12 -21.48
N LYS A 308 -20.17 6.76 -22.75
CA LYS A 308 -19.65 7.52 -23.91
C LYS A 308 -20.23 8.94 -24.02
N MET A 309 -21.39 9.19 -23.40
CA MET A 309 -21.98 10.53 -23.33
C MET A 309 -21.42 11.39 -22.20
N LEU A 310 -20.63 10.81 -21.28
CA LEU A 310 -19.99 11.55 -20.20
C LEU A 310 -18.69 12.16 -20.70
N ASN A 311 -18.48 13.44 -20.37
CA ASN A 311 -17.24 14.12 -20.71
C ASN A 311 -16.05 13.51 -19.95
N ASN A 312 -14.94 13.32 -20.65
CA ASN A 312 -13.66 12.85 -20.08
C ASN A 312 -13.71 11.47 -19.39
N VAL A 313 -14.66 10.61 -19.76
CA VAL A 313 -14.70 9.21 -19.32
C VAL A 313 -14.44 8.31 -20.52
N SER A 314 -13.35 7.54 -20.50
CA SER A 314 -13.16 6.43 -21.44
C SER A 314 -13.64 5.13 -20.81
N CYS A 315 -14.07 4.19 -21.64
CA CYS A 315 -14.36 2.84 -21.20
C CYS A 315 -14.16 1.89 -22.37
N PHE A 316 -13.22 0.97 -22.21
CA PHE A 316 -13.13 -0.22 -23.04
C PHE A 316 -14.49 -0.95 -23.14
N GLN A 317 -14.78 -1.50 -24.32
CA GLN A 317 -15.98 -2.28 -24.57
C GLN A 317 -15.72 -3.76 -24.26
N PRO A 318 -16.17 -4.29 -23.10
CA PRO A 318 -15.90 -5.67 -22.71
C PRO A 318 -16.54 -6.69 -23.64
N GLN A 319 -15.81 -7.74 -23.97
CA GLN A 319 -16.30 -8.90 -24.72
C GLN A 319 -17.00 -9.94 -23.84
N GLY A 320 -16.83 -9.87 -22.51
CA GLY A 320 -17.50 -10.79 -21.59
C GLY A 320 -17.58 -10.33 -20.14
N ALA A 321 -17.86 -11.28 -19.24
CA ALA A 321 -18.19 -11.05 -17.83
C ALA A 321 -19.41 -10.13 -17.68
N PHE A 322 -19.59 -9.43 -16.56
CA PHE A 322 -20.66 -8.42 -16.44
C PHE A 322 -20.21 -7.12 -15.79
N TYR A 323 -19.00 -6.68 -16.15
CA TYR A 323 -18.35 -5.50 -15.59
C TYR A 323 -17.98 -4.50 -16.68
N LEU A 324 -18.06 -3.22 -16.33
CA LEU A 324 -17.40 -2.12 -17.03
C LEU A 324 -16.32 -1.57 -16.13
N PHE A 325 -15.23 -1.11 -16.74
CA PHE A 325 -14.09 -0.55 -16.03
C PHE A 325 -13.70 0.80 -16.62
N PRO A 326 -14.56 1.83 -16.50
CA PRO A 326 -14.30 3.15 -17.05
C PRO A 326 -13.12 3.83 -16.37
N ASN A 327 -12.32 4.53 -17.18
CA ASN A 327 -11.29 5.44 -16.74
C ASN A 327 -11.94 6.74 -16.24
N ILE A 328 -11.59 7.13 -15.02
CA ILE A 328 -12.16 8.27 -14.32
C ILE A 328 -11.08 9.22 -13.81
N SER A 329 -9.83 9.05 -14.25
CA SER A 329 -8.68 9.86 -13.82
C SER A 329 -8.87 11.35 -14.06
N SER A 330 -9.67 11.71 -15.07
CA SER A 330 -10.09 13.10 -15.34
C SER A 330 -10.84 13.75 -14.17
N ALA A 331 -11.48 12.96 -13.31
CA ALA A 331 -12.18 13.46 -12.13
C ALA A 331 -11.23 13.82 -10.98
N PHE A 332 -9.95 13.42 -11.00
CA PHE A 332 -9.00 13.62 -9.89
C PHE A 332 -8.51 15.06 -9.72
N GLU A 333 -8.84 15.92 -10.67
CA GLU A 333 -8.62 17.37 -10.60
C GLU A 333 -9.93 18.13 -10.38
N LEU A 334 -11.02 17.44 -10.03
CA LEU A 334 -12.33 18.03 -9.75
C LEU A 334 -12.63 17.99 -8.24
N GLU A 335 -13.55 18.86 -7.80
CA GLU A 335 -14.00 18.94 -6.42
C GLU A 335 -15.52 18.96 -6.30
N TYR A 336 -15.99 18.60 -5.10
CA TYR A 336 -17.37 18.69 -4.67
C TYR A 336 -17.39 19.23 -3.23
N ASP A 337 -18.21 20.25 -2.94
CA ASP A 337 -18.28 20.93 -1.63
C ASP A 337 -16.88 21.26 -1.06
N GLY A 338 -15.94 21.73 -1.89
CA GLY A 338 -14.56 22.04 -1.49
C GLY A 338 -13.67 20.81 -1.24
N THR A 339 -14.19 19.60 -1.37
CA THR A 339 -13.43 18.35 -1.26
C THR A 339 -12.99 17.87 -2.64
N ARG A 340 -11.69 17.89 -2.88
CA ARG A 340 -11.09 17.36 -4.11
C ARG A 340 -11.17 15.83 -4.17
N ILE A 341 -11.56 15.29 -5.33
CA ILE A 341 -11.44 13.87 -5.63
C ILE A 341 -9.96 13.59 -5.93
N ARG A 342 -9.32 12.65 -5.23
CA ARG A 342 -7.87 12.42 -5.36
C ARG A 342 -7.49 11.07 -5.98
N ASN A 343 -8.43 10.14 -6.04
CA ASN A 343 -8.24 8.75 -6.47
C ASN A 343 -9.60 8.06 -6.66
N SER A 344 -9.59 6.79 -7.11
CA SER A 344 -10.82 6.02 -7.34
C SER A 344 -11.66 5.79 -6.08
N TYR A 345 -11.04 5.70 -4.89
CA TYR A 345 -11.77 5.62 -3.62
C TYR A 345 -12.54 6.90 -3.31
N GLY A 346 -11.92 8.06 -3.53
CA GLY A 346 -12.56 9.35 -3.37
C GLY A 346 -13.78 9.49 -4.29
N LEU A 347 -13.66 9.08 -5.55
CA LEU A 347 -14.79 9.11 -6.49
C LEU A 347 -15.88 8.10 -6.11
N ALA A 348 -15.51 6.87 -5.76
CA ALA A 348 -16.48 5.85 -5.33
C ALA A 348 -17.26 6.30 -4.09
N TYR A 349 -16.58 6.92 -3.13
CA TYR A 349 -17.22 7.50 -1.94
C TYR A 349 -18.12 8.68 -2.28
N TYR A 350 -17.68 9.55 -3.19
CA TYR A 350 -18.50 10.66 -3.69
C TYR A 350 -19.80 10.15 -4.33
N LEU A 351 -19.72 9.19 -5.24
CA LEU A 351 -20.89 8.59 -5.89
C LEU A 351 -21.81 7.90 -4.87
N LEU A 352 -21.26 7.21 -3.88
CA LEU A 352 -22.05 6.61 -2.83
C LEU A 352 -22.79 7.67 -2.00
N LYS A 353 -22.11 8.73 -1.59
CA LYS A 353 -22.68 9.76 -0.70
C LYS A 353 -23.64 10.72 -1.41
N LYS A 354 -23.36 11.08 -2.67
CA LYS A 354 -24.06 12.15 -3.39
C LYS A 354 -25.01 11.64 -4.46
N ALA A 355 -24.70 10.48 -5.03
CA ALA A 355 -25.57 9.84 -6.02
C ALA A 355 -26.35 8.65 -5.43
N ASN A 356 -26.05 8.21 -4.20
CA ASN A 356 -26.57 6.96 -3.63
C ASN A 356 -26.29 5.76 -4.57
N VAL A 357 -25.13 5.75 -5.24
CA VAL A 357 -24.70 4.67 -6.13
C VAL A 357 -23.40 4.06 -5.61
N ALA A 358 -23.44 2.78 -5.25
CA ALA A 358 -22.29 2.04 -4.78
C ALA A 358 -21.50 1.43 -5.94
N VAL A 359 -20.20 1.73 -6.02
CA VAL A 359 -19.27 1.24 -7.05
C VAL A 359 -17.96 0.80 -6.40
N VAL A 360 -17.12 0.03 -7.10
CA VAL A 360 -15.82 -0.39 -6.54
C VAL A 360 -14.68 0.43 -7.11
N ALA A 361 -13.85 0.98 -6.22
CA ALA A 361 -12.62 1.70 -6.58
C ALA A 361 -11.66 0.80 -7.37
N GLY A 362 -11.11 1.30 -8.48
CA GLY A 362 -10.13 0.61 -9.32
C GLY A 362 -8.86 0.23 -8.58
N ALA A 363 -8.46 1.00 -7.56
CA ALA A 363 -7.33 0.69 -6.70
C ALA A 363 -7.45 -0.69 -6.02
N ALA A 364 -8.67 -1.19 -5.76
CA ALA A 364 -8.87 -2.53 -5.21
C ALA A 364 -8.45 -3.66 -6.18
N PHE A 365 -8.30 -3.33 -7.46
CA PHE A 365 -7.88 -4.23 -8.54
C PHE A 365 -6.48 -3.89 -9.05
N GLY A 366 -5.77 -2.97 -8.39
CA GLY A 366 -4.43 -2.51 -8.77
C GLY A 366 -4.39 -1.37 -9.80
N ALA A 367 -5.53 -0.78 -10.20
CA ALA A 367 -5.60 0.25 -11.24
C ALA A 367 -6.43 1.46 -10.75
N ASP A 368 -5.78 2.40 -10.06
CA ASP A 368 -6.45 3.51 -9.35
C ASP A 368 -7.14 4.53 -10.27
N ASP A 369 -6.77 4.59 -11.56
CA ASP A 369 -7.38 5.50 -12.54
C ASP A 369 -8.81 5.09 -12.96
N PHE A 370 -9.32 3.97 -12.46
CA PHE A 370 -10.56 3.35 -12.91
C PHE A 370 -11.56 3.13 -11.77
N ILE A 371 -12.80 2.80 -12.11
CA ILE A 371 -13.79 2.22 -11.18
C ILE A 371 -14.46 1.03 -11.85
N ARG A 372 -14.90 0.03 -11.07
CA ARG A 372 -15.68 -1.10 -11.59
C ARG A 372 -17.18 -0.86 -11.38
N LEU A 373 -17.93 -0.99 -12.46
CA LEU A 373 -19.40 -0.99 -12.48
C LEU A 373 -19.90 -2.38 -12.89
N SER A 374 -20.72 -3.00 -12.04
CA SER A 374 -21.44 -4.23 -12.37
C SER A 374 -22.77 -3.89 -13.07
N TYR A 375 -23.05 -4.54 -14.20
CA TYR A 375 -24.37 -4.47 -14.86
C TYR A 375 -25.24 -5.69 -14.56
N ALA A 376 -24.96 -6.36 -13.44
CA ALA A 376 -25.78 -7.41 -12.88
C ALA A 376 -26.93 -6.87 -12.01
N ALA A 377 -27.67 -5.92 -12.56
CA ALA A 377 -28.85 -5.31 -11.96
C ALA A 377 -29.92 -5.10 -13.04
N SER A 378 -31.18 -4.94 -12.62
CA SER A 378 -32.27 -4.69 -13.56
C SER A 378 -32.01 -3.45 -14.42
N LEU A 379 -32.40 -3.51 -15.70
CA LEU A 379 -32.21 -2.39 -16.63
C LEU A 379 -32.82 -1.05 -16.13
N PRO A 380 -33.99 -1.01 -15.45
CA PRO A 380 -34.49 0.22 -14.84
C PRO A 380 -33.55 0.79 -13.77
N ARG A 381 -33.00 -0.04 -12.88
CA ARG A 381 -32.04 0.40 -11.85
C ARG A 381 -30.71 0.82 -12.46
N ILE A 382 -30.28 0.19 -13.54
CA ILE A 382 -29.11 0.61 -14.32
C ILE A 382 -29.34 1.99 -14.94
N LYS A 383 -30.50 2.22 -15.57
CA LYS A 383 -30.87 3.54 -16.14
C LYS A 383 -30.78 4.63 -15.08
N GLU A 384 -31.44 4.40 -13.96
CA GLU A 384 -31.45 5.30 -12.82
C GLU A 384 -30.04 5.56 -12.27
N ALA A 385 -29.22 4.52 -12.08
CA ALA A 385 -27.86 4.68 -11.60
C ALA A 385 -27.00 5.50 -12.57
N MET A 386 -27.12 5.27 -13.88
CA MET A 386 -26.41 6.04 -14.90
C MET A 386 -26.87 7.50 -14.93
N ASP A 387 -28.16 7.78 -14.69
CA ASP A 387 -28.68 9.15 -14.55
C ASP A 387 -28.08 9.85 -13.32
N ARG A 388 -28.09 9.17 -12.16
CA ARG A 388 -27.50 9.71 -10.92
C ARG A 388 -25.99 9.92 -11.03
N ILE A 389 -25.26 8.99 -11.65
CA ILE A 389 -23.82 9.14 -11.92
C ILE A 389 -23.57 10.34 -12.84
N ALA A 390 -24.33 10.47 -13.93
CA ALA A 390 -24.17 11.59 -14.87
C ALA A 390 -24.39 12.94 -14.19
N VAL A 391 -25.46 13.07 -13.39
CA VAL A 391 -25.75 14.27 -12.62
C VAL A 391 -24.63 14.56 -11.62
N ALA A 392 -24.18 13.55 -10.87
CA ALA A 392 -23.10 13.72 -9.89
C ALA A 392 -21.80 14.18 -10.57
N LEU A 393 -21.38 13.52 -11.65
CA LEU A 393 -20.16 13.92 -12.36
C LEU A 393 -20.26 15.32 -12.97
N ASN A 394 -21.45 15.73 -13.46
CA ASN A 394 -21.66 17.09 -13.96
C ASN A 394 -21.66 18.16 -12.85
N ASN A 395 -21.98 17.78 -11.62
CA ASN A 395 -21.94 18.68 -10.46
C ASN A 395 -20.51 18.90 -9.95
N LEU A 396 -19.55 18.06 -10.36
CA LEU A 396 -18.15 18.27 -10.06
C LEU A 396 -17.67 19.55 -10.74
N GLN A 397 -17.04 20.41 -9.96
CA GLN A 397 -16.44 21.62 -10.48
C GLN A 397 -14.94 21.36 -10.68
N PRO A 398 -14.28 22.05 -11.64
CA PRO A 398 -12.84 22.12 -11.63
C PRO A 398 -12.40 22.44 -10.21
N ALA A 399 -11.58 21.55 -9.62
CA ALA A 399 -11.07 21.83 -8.29
C ALA A 399 -10.50 23.23 -8.38
N ARG A 400 -10.84 24.09 -7.40
CA ARG A 400 -10.27 25.44 -7.38
C ARG A 400 -8.80 25.21 -7.60
N LYS A 401 -8.26 25.77 -8.69
CA LYS A 401 -6.84 25.85 -8.87
C LYS A 401 -6.42 26.76 -7.73
N VAL A 402 -6.20 26.13 -6.57
CA VAL A 402 -5.17 26.55 -5.66
C VAL A 402 -4.02 26.67 -6.63
N LYS A 403 -3.69 27.90 -6.98
CA LYS A 403 -2.35 28.20 -7.43
C LYS A 403 -1.56 27.60 -6.27
N ARG A 404 -1.07 26.38 -6.47
CA ARG A 404 0.27 26.10 -6.02
C ARG A 404 1.07 27.17 -6.75
N ILE A 405 1.10 28.37 -6.15
CA ILE A 405 2.38 28.97 -5.89
C ILE A 405 3.08 27.80 -5.25
N ALA A 406 3.83 27.07 -6.07
CA ALA A 406 4.86 26.25 -5.53
C ALA A 406 5.58 27.23 -4.62
N LEU A 407 5.41 27.09 -3.31
CA LEU A 407 6.45 27.56 -2.44
C LEU A 407 7.57 26.56 -2.67
N ASN A 408 8.21 26.68 -3.85
CA ASN A 408 9.50 26.13 -4.15
C ASN A 408 10.41 26.88 -3.21
N ASN A 409 10.56 26.28 -2.03
CA ASN A 409 11.39 26.73 -0.94
C ASN A 409 10.88 27.99 -0.23
N THR A 410 10.72 27.88 1.09
CA THR A 410 10.02 28.90 1.89
C THR A 410 10.95 29.52 2.91
N ILE A 411 10.87 30.85 3.07
CA ILE A 411 11.39 31.54 4.25
C ILE A 411 10.33 31.44 5.36
N THR A 412 10.61 30.75 6.46
CA THR A 412 9.71 30.78 7.62
C THR A 412 10.04 31.96 8.52
N LYS A 413 9.02 32.56 9.16
CA LYS A 413 9.20 33.64 10.14
C LYS A 413 9.87 33.13 11.42
N VAL A 414 9.43 31.96 11.90
CA VAL A 414 9.99 31.27 13.06
C VAL A 414 10.95 30.20 12.56
N LYS A 415 12.26 30.50 12.57
CA LYS A 415 13.29 29.68 11.91
C LYS A 415 13.89 28.57 12.81
N ASN A 416 13.47 28.50 14.07
CA ASN A 416 13.97 27.58 15.09
C ASN A 416 12.80 26.92 15.84
N TYR A 417 13.11 25.94 16.71
CA TYR A 417 12.12 25.33 17.60
C TYR A 417 11.47 26.37 18.51
N SER A 418 10.16 26.28 18.65
CA SER A 418 9.39 27.02 19.63
C SER A 418 9.39 26.28 20.96
N PRO A 419 9.34 26.98 22.11
CA PRO A 419 9.19 26.34 23.41
C PRO A 419 8.01 25.35 23.39
N THR A 420 8.24 24.12 23.84
CA THR A 420 7.25 23.04 23.83
C THR A 420 6.93 22.61 25.27
N GLU A 421 5.66 22.70 25.66
CA GLU A 421 5.19 22.32 26.99
C GLU A 421 4.47 20.97 26.91
N VAL A 422 4.98 19.97 27.60
CA VAL A 422 4.72 18.55 27.30
C VAL A 422 3.87 17.80 28.32
N ASN A 423 3.51 18.46 29.42
CA ASN A 423 2.73 17.91 30.53
C ASN A 423 1.52 18.81 30.83
N ILE A 424 0.81 19.26 29.79
CA ILE A 424 -0.41 20.05 30.01
C ILE A 424 -1.55 19.15 30.51
N GLY A 425 -2.36 19.65 31.45
CA GLY A 425 -3.58 18.98 31.92
C GLY A 425 -4.66 18.88 30.85
N GLN A 426 -5.71 18.08 31.11
CA GLN A 426 -6.82 17.90 30.16
C GLN A 426 -7.58 19.22 29.90
N ASP A 427 -7.78 19.99 30.95
CA ASP A 427 -8.37 21.32 30.99
C ASP A 427 -7.62 22.33 30.10
N ILE A 428 -6.29 22.37 30.17
CA ILE A 428 -5.47 23.18 29.27
C ILE A 428 -5.58 22.64 27.82
N ARG A 429 -5.54 21.31 27.64
CA ARG A 429 -5.67 20.68 26.32
C ARG A 429 -6.99 21.02 25.64
N ASP A 430 -8.10 20.97 26.36
CA ASP A 430 -9.44 21.30 25.86
C ASP A 430 -9.53 22.78 25.47
N ALA A 431 -8.97 23.68 26.30
CA ALA A 431 -8.91 25.11 25.97
C ALA A 431 -8.09 25.39 24.70
N LEU A 432 -6.94 24.72 24.54
CA LEU A 432 -6.09 24.85 23.35
C LEU A 432 -6.75 24.26 22.10
N ALA A 433 -7.52 23.18 22.23
CA ALA A 433 -8.29 22.61 21.13
C ALA A 433 -9.40 23.56 20.68
N ALA A 434 -10.19 24.10 21.62
CA ALA A 434 -11.22 25.09 21.32
C ALA A 434 -10.62 26.37 20.68
N GLU A 435 -9.49 26.86 21.18
CA GLU A 435 -8.78 28.00 20.57
C GLU A 435 -8.27 27.67 19.17
N SER A 436 -7.78 26.45 18.95
CA SER A 436 -7.35 26.00 17.63
C SER A 436 -8.52 25.96 16.66
N ASP A 437 -9.63 25.34 17.05
CA ASP A 437 -10.84 25.20 16.23
C ASP A 437 -11.41 26.58 15.83
N ASN A 438 -11.34 27.58 16.70
CA ASN A 438 -11.73 28.96 16.38
C ASN A 438 -10.89 29.62 15.26
N HIS A 439 -9.65 29.17 15.06
CA HIS A 439 -8.73 29.68 14.04
C HIS A 439 -8.59 28.77 12.83
N LEU A 440 -9.08 27.53 12.92
CA LEU A 440 -9.18 26.59 11.81
C LEU A 440 -10.51 26.79 11.07
N LYS A 441 -10.64 27.94 10.41
CA LYS A 441 -11.84 28.30 9.65
C LYS A 441 -11.97 27.41 8.40
N TYR A 442 -13.21 27.20 7.97
CA TYR A 442 -13.54 26.31 6.84
C TYR A 442 -12.77 26.61 5.54
N ASP A 443 -12.50 27.89 5.27
CA ASP A 443 -11.76 28.37 4.08
C ASP A 443 -10.24 28.19 4.17
N GLU A 444 -9.71 28.00 5.38
CA GLU A 444 -8.29 27.81 5.66
C GLU A 444 -8.07 26.55 6.52
N TYR A 445 -8.85 25.48 6.34
CA TYR A 445 -8.69 24.24 7.09
C TYR A 445 -8.13 23.10 6.23
N TYR A 446 -7.03 22.51 6.70
CA TYR A 446 -6.42 21.33 6.10
C TYR A 446 -6.34 20.19 7.12
N GLU A 447 -6.79 19.01 6.71
CA GLU A 447 -6.70 17.79 7.50
C GLU A 447 -6.03 16.67 6.70
N TRP A 448 -5.08 15.95 7.31
CA TRP A 448 -4.46 14.79 6.68
C TRP A 448 -3.91 13.77 7.69
N ASN A 449 -4.22 12.50 7.43
CA ASN A 449 -3.73 11.37 8.20
C ASN A 449 -2.41 10.86 7.61
N ALA A 450 -1.36 10.81 8.43
CA ALA A 450 -0.07 10.23 8.09
C ALA A 450 0.10 8.87 8.78
N ASN A 451 0.49 7.84 8.02
CA ASN A 451 0.93 6.56 8.55
C ASN A 451 2.44 6.59 8.79
N ILE A 452 2.84 6.48 10.05
CA ILE A 452 4.21 6.45 10.51
C ILE A 452 4.44 5.11 11.23
N ALA A 453 4.99 4.14 10.50
CA ALA A 453 5.27 2.79 10.98
C ALA A 453 4.06 2.08 11.65
N GLY A 454 2.88 2.23 11.04
CA GLY A 454 1.63 1.64 11.52
C GLY A 454 0.84 2.54 12.47
N ILE A 455 1.41 3.65 12.94
CA ILE A 455 0.72 4.63 13.78
C ILE A 455 0.17 5.73 12.89
N ILE A 456 -1.14 5.98 12.99
CA ILE A 456 -1.83 7.03 12.23
C ILE A 456 -1.88 8.32 13.05
N ILE A 457 -1.18 9.35 12.61
CA ILE A 457 -1.23 10.69 13.21
C ILE A 457 -1.97 11.64 12.27
N GLN A 458 -2.95 12.37 12.78
CA GLN A 458 -3.69 13.37 12.02
C GLN A 458 -3.08 14.76 12.22
N LEU A 459 -2.84 15.50 11.14
CA LEU A 459 -2.56 16.93 11.20
C LEU A 459 -3.82 17.72 10.84
N ARG A 460 -4.16 18.67 11.69
CA ARG A 460 -5.18 19.71 11.51
C ARG A 460 -4.48 21.06 11.45
N THR A 461 -4.54 21.79 10.34
CA THR A 461 -3.76 23.03 10.21
C THR A 461 -4.43 24.04 9.29
N ASN A 462 -4.17 25.34 9.52
CA ASN A 462 -4.47 26.42 8.57
C ASN A 462 -3.25 26.90 7.80
N SER A 463 -2.14 26.16 7.86
CA SER A 463 -0.90 26.50 7.17
C SER A 463 -0.73 25.62 5.93
N PRO A 464 -0.88 26.18 4.71
CA PRO A 464 -0.59 25.47 3.46
C PRO A 464 0.83 24.91 3.42
N HIS A 465 1.78 25.61 4.05
CA HIS A 465 3.18 25.20 4.15
C HIS A 465 3.33 23.94 5.02
N LEU A 466 2.66 23.88 6.18
CA LEU A 466 2.77 22.70 7.08
C LEU A 466 2.09 21.46 6.49
N ILE A 467 0.91 21.61 5.88
CA ILE A 467 0.21 20.48 5.27
C ILE A 467 0.98 19.92 4.06
N ASP A 468 1.62 20.79 3.29
CA ASP A 468 2.43 20.40 2.14
C ASP A 468 3.66 19.58 2.56
N TYR A 469 4.35 19.99 3.63
CA TYR A 469 5.38 19.16 4.28
C TYR A 469 4.82 17.81 4.73
N TRP A 470 3.68 17.83 5.41
CA TRP A 470 3.08 16.63 6.02
C TRP A 470 2.74 15.56 4.99
N ILE A 471 2.11 15.96 3.87
CA ILE A 471 1.75 15.06 2.76
C ILE A 471 3.00 14.50 2.06
N GLU A 472 4.07 15.27 1.96
CA GLU A 472 5.28 14.81 1.29
C GLU A 472 6.16 13.91 2.16
N ASN A 473 6.17 14.13 3.47
CA ASN A 473 7.08 13.43 4.38
C ASN A 473 6.60 12.04 4.79
N TRP A 474 5.29 11.77 4.79
CA TRP A 474 4.71 10.50 5.22
C TRP A 474 3.65 9.96 4.28
N TYR A 475 3.44 8.65 4.32
CA TYR A 475 2.41 7.98 3.52
C TYR A 475 1.01 8.26 4.08
N PRO A 476 -0.04 8.28 3.25
CA PRO A 476 -1.41 8.46 3.73
C PRO A 476 -1.81 7.34 4.70
N GLY A 477 -2.40 7.71 5.83
CA GLY A 477 -3.07 6.80 6.74
C GLY A 477 -4.52 6.58 6.31
N GLN A 478 -4.87 5.35 5.93
CA GLN A 478 -6.26 4.98 5.73
C GLN A 478 -6.90 4.74 7.10
N LEU A 479 -7.79 5.64 7.52
CA LEU A 479 -8.71 5.36 8.62
C LEU A 479 -9.95 4.68 8.04
N GLU A 480 -10.34 3.55 8.62
CA GLU A 480 -11.69 3.03 8.41
C GLU A 480 -12.69 4.01 9.02
N THR A 481 -13.94 4.01 8.53
CA THR A 481 -14.93 5.07 8.79
C THR A 481 -15.27 5.33 10.28
N ASP A 482 -14.80 4.50 11.20
CA ASP A 482 -15.05 4.59 12.65
C ASP A 482 -13.76 4.53 13.51
N LEU A 483 -12.58 4.55 12.89
CA LEU A 483 -11.30 4.53 13.61
C LEU A 483 -10.79 5.96 13.80
N GLU A 484 -10.62 6.37 15.06
CA GLU A 484 -9.92 7.61 15.39
C GLU A 484 -8.42 7.49 15.06
N PRO A 485 -7.76 8.60 14.68
CA PRO A 485 -6.31 8.61 14.58
C PRO A 485 -5.70 8.29 15.94
N HIS A 486 -4.52 7.66 15.94
CA HIS A 486 -3.81 7.32 17.17
C HIS A 486 -3.33 8.57 17.92
N GLY A 487 -3.21 9.71 17.23
CA GLY A 487 -2.94 11.02 17.81
C GLY A 487 -3.22 12.16 16.83
N VAL A 488 -3.39 13.37 17.35
CA VAL A 488 -3.79 14.56 16.57
C VAL A 488 -2.82 15.70 16.83
N ILE A 489 -2.42 16.43 15.78
CA ILE A 489 -1.61 17.64 15.88
C ILE A 489 -2.38 18.81 15.29
N TYR A 490 -2.52 19.88 16.04
CA TYR A 490 -3.04 21.17 15.60
C TYR A 490 -1.88 22.11 15.25
N GLY A 491 -1.77 22.50 13.98
CA GLY A 491 -0.81 23.50 13.50
C GLY A 491 -1.53 24.79 13.13
N VAL A 492 -1.57 25.77 14.01
CA VAL A 492 -2.38 26.97 13.86
C VAL A 492 -1.50 28.20 13.66
N LYS A 493 -1.75 28.97 12.62
CA LYS A 493 -1.10 30.25 12.32
C LYS A 493 -2.08 31.41 12.45
N GLY A 494 -1.54 32.60 12.67
CA GLY A 494 -2.30 33.85 12.64
C GLY A 494 -3.09 34.13 13.91
N VAL A 495 -2.74 33.49 15.03
CA VAL A 495 -3.38 33.78 16.33
C VAL A 495 -2.83 35.10 16.85
N THR A 496 -3.64 36.16 16.75
CA THR A 496 -3.26 37.52 17.18
C THR A 496 -2.93 37.54 18.67
N GLY A 497 -1.85 38.22 19.05
CA GLY A 497 -1.42 38.34 20.46
C GLY A 497 -0.70 37.12 21.04
N ARG A 498 -0.53 36.03 20.27
CA ARG A 498 0.15 34.82 20.73
C ARG A 498 1.56 34.69 20.18
N GLU A 499 2.52 34.37 21.05
CA GLU A 499 3.87 33.99 20.62
C GLU A 499 3.93 32.59 20.03
N ALA A 500 4.97 32.30 19.25
CA ALA A 500 5.16 30.98 18.66
C ALA A 500 5.52 29.95 19.74
N ARG A 501 4.59 29.03 20.05
CA ARG A 501 4.70 28.06 21.14
C ARG A 501 4.04 26.74 20.77
N ALA A 502 4.53 25.63 21.34
CA ALA A 502 3.96 24.31 21.14
C ALA A 502 3.57 23.66 22.47
N PHE A 503 2.61 22.73 22.41
CA PHE A 503 2.10 22.01 23.56
C PHE A 503 1.88 20.54 23.19
N TYR A 504 1.94 19.64 24.17
CA TYR A 504 1.65 18.23 24.00
C TYR A 504 0.99 17.66 25.25
N ASN A 505 -0.09 16.91 25.06
CA ASN A 505 -0.73 16.12 26.09
C ASN A 505 -0.56 14.63 25.74
N SER A 506 0.18 13.89 26.56
CA SER A 506 0.49 12.47 26.33
C SER A 506 -0.71 11.54 26.48
N ASP A 507 -1.64 11.86 27.39
CA ASP A 507 -2.80 11.01 27.68
C ASP A 507 -3.76 10.93 26.49
N SER A 508 -4.11 12.09 25.93
CA SER A 508 -4.96 12.22 24.73
C SER A 508 -4.17 12.15 23.42
N ARG A 509 -2.84 12.13 23.48
CA ARG A 509 -1.94 12.13 22.30
C ARG A 509 -2.25 13.30 21.36
N THR A 510 -2.45 14.47 21.95
CA THR A 510 -2.79 15.70 21.23
C THR A 510 -1.65 16.70 21.32
N GLY A 511 -1.16 17.15 20.17
CA GLY A 511 -0.13 18.19 20.04
C GLY A 511 -0.69 19.49 19.48
N PHE A 512 -0.13 20.62 19.89
CA PHE A 512 -0.47 21.95 19.39
C PHE A 512 0.79 22.71 18.99
N ILE A 513 0.75 23.45 17.90
CA ILE A 513 1.81 24.31 17.39
C ILE A 513 1.16 25.61 16.95
N PHE A 514 1.36 26.68 17.71
CA PHE A 514 0.83 28.01 17.43
C PHE A 514 1.88 28.92 16.81
N ASN A 515 1.48 29.67 15.79
CA ASN A 515 2.26 30.72 15.12
C ASN A 515 3.66 30.31 14.63
N SER A 516 3.90 29.01 14.46
CA SER A 516 5.10 28.46 13.85
C SER A 516 4.73 27.65 12.61
N ALA A 517 5.51 27.84 11.55
CA ALA A 517 5.41 27.06 10.32
C ALA A 517 6.69 26.24 10.07
N TYR A 518 7.51 26.06 11.10
CA TYR A 518 8.79 25.38 11.00
C TYR A 518 8.60 23.86 10.89
N TYR A 519 9.03 23.26 9.77
CA TYR A 519 8.92 21.83 9.53
C TYR A 519 9.58 21.01 10.64
N GLY A 520 10.72 21.46 11.15
CA GLY A 520 11.41 20.77 12.24
C GLY A 520 10.55 20.63 13.50
N GLN A 521 9.76 21.65 13.85
CA GLN A 521 8.85 21.60 15.00
C GLN A 521 7.77 20.54 14.79
N LEU A 522 7.08 20.60 13.64
CA LEU A 522 6.03 19.65 13.29
C LEU A 522 6.57 18.21 13.19
N ARG A 523 7.73 18.05 12.55
CA ARG A 523 8.46 16.78 12.46
C ARG A 523 8.71 16.17 13.83
N SER A 524 9.29 16.96 14.73
CA SER A 524 9.64 16.49 16.07
C SER A 524 8.42 16.13 16.90
N MET A 525 7.33 16.90 16.77
CA MET A 525 6.07 16.58 17.45
C MET A 525 5.50 15.25 16.98
N ALA A 526 5.47 15.01 15.66
CA ALA A 526 4.97 13.76 15.09
C ALA A 526 5.83 12.55 15.47
N LEU A 527 7.15 12.64 15.29
CA LEU A 527 8.07 11.56 15.66
C LEU A 527 8.03 11.28 17.18
N GLY A 528 7.91 12.31 18.00
CA GLY A 528 7.81 12.16 19.45
C GLY A 528 6.51 11.52 19.90
N MET A 529 5.38 11.87 19.27
CA MET A 529 4.09 11.25 19.49
C MET A 529 4.09 9.78 19.04
N VAL A 530 4.70 9.48 17.89
CA VAL A 530 4.89 8.09 17.42
C VAL A 530 5.76 7.31 18.40
N ALA A 531 6.85 7.89 18.91
CA ALA A 531 7.66 7.24 19.94
C ALA A 531 6.83 6.92 21.19
N ASP A 532 6.02 7.87 21.67
CA ASP A 532 5.14 7.67 22.83
C ASP A 532 4.11 6.56 22.63
N ILE A 533 3.50 6.50 21.45
CA ILE A 533 2.48 5.50 21.12
C ILE A 533 3.11 4.11 20.87
N SER A 534 4.15 4.07 20.04
CA SER A 534 4.75 2.81 19.57
C SER A 534 5.54 2.08 20.64
N GLU A 535 6.13 2.80 21.61
CA GLU A 535 6.76 2.22 22.79
C GLU A 535 5.74 1.42 23.62
N ARG A 536 4.52 1.96 23.79
CA ARG A 536 3.46 1.33 24.58
C ARG A 536 2.75 0.20 23.84
N MET A 537 2.52 0.36 22.54
CA MET A 537 1.71 -0.58 21.76
C MET A 537 2.52 -1.74 21.19
N ASN A 538 3.73 -1.47 20.70
CA ASN A 538 4.42 -2.36 19.75
C ASN A 538 5.88 -2.69 20.14
N ASP A 539 6.37 -2.29 21.31
CA ASP A 539 7.79 -2.44 21.73
C ASP A 539 8.78 -1.92 20.67
N MET A 540 8.41 -0.80 20.04
CA MET A 540 9.20 -0.15 18.99
C MET A 540 9.65 1.22 19.50
N HIS A 541 10.94 1.50 19.38
CA HIS A 541 11.58 2.66 19.99
C HIS A 541 12.20 3.54 18.94
N LEU A 542 11.95 4.85 19.03
CA LEU A 542 12.61 5.83 18.18
C LEU A 542 14.00 6.16 18.74
N VAL A 543 15.01 6.05 17.88
CA VAL A 543 16.43 6.28 18.19
C VAL A 543 16.97 7.41 17.33
N HIS A 544 17.72 8.33 17.93
CA HIS A 544 18.34 9.45 17.22
C HIS A 544 19.75 9.12 16.75
N ALA A 545 19.81 8.35 15.67
CA ALA A 545 21.05 7.93 15.04
C ALA A 545 20.92 8.00 13.52
N SER A 546 22.06 8.07 12.83
CA SER A 546 22.10 7.73 11.40
C SER A 546 22.14 6.22 11.27
N CYS A 547 21.44 5.66 10.28
CA CYS A 547 21.42 4.23 10.01
C CYS A 547 21.83 3.98 8.56
N LEU A 548 22.86 3.19 8.37
CA LEU A 548 23.33 2.71 7.07
C LEU A 548 23.15 1.20 6.99
N ASP A 549 22.76 0.69 5.84
CA ASP A 549 22.85 -0.73 5.48
C ASP A 549 24.08 -0.92 4.60
N ILE A 550 24.98 -1.78 5.03
CA ILE A 550 26.27 -2.02 4.37
C ILE A 550 26.30 -3.50 4.03
N ASN A 551 26.01 -3.83 2.78
CA ASN A 551 25.93 -5.22 2.29
C ASN A 551 25.01 -6.11 3.15
N GLY A 552 23.84 -5.59 3.57
CA GLY A 552 22.86 -6.29 4.39
C GLY A 552 23.13 -6.24 5.90
N LYS A 553 24.17 -5.50 6.34
CA LYS A 553 24.51 -5.30 7.75
C LYS A 553 24.26 -3.86 8.14
N GLY A 554 23.29 -3.64 9.03
CA GLY A 554 22.92 -2.34 9.54
C GLY A 554 23.91 -1.80 10.57
N ALA A 555 24.27 -0.52 10.45
CA ALA A 555 25.10 0.21 11.40
C ALA A 555 24.39 1.48 11.89
N LEU A 556 24.23 1.61 13.20
CA LEU A 556 23.78 2.85 13.83
C LEU A 556 24.99 3.72 14.19
N ILE A 557 24.95 4.98 13.80
CA ILE A 557 25.98 5.98 14.12
C ILE A 557 25.34 7.05 15.00
N PHE A 558 25.79 7.09 16.26
CA PHE A 558 25.43 8.07 17.26
C PHE A 558 26.45 9.20 17.26
N GLY A 559 25.98 10.43 17.36
CA GLY A 559 26.85 11.59 17.46
C GLY A 559 26.05 12.84 17.79
N GLY A 560 26.41 13.48 18.90
CA GLY A 560 25.77 14.72 19.34
C GLY A 560 26.05 15.89 18.41
N PRO A 561 25.38 17.05 18.62
CA PRO A 561 25.66 18.27 17.88
C PRO A 561 27.16 18.61 17.90
N GLY A 562 27.76 18.80 16.73
CA GLY A 562 29.19 19.14 16.60
C GLY A 562 30.13 17.95 16.46
N MET A 563 29.69 16.70 16.68
CA MET A 563 30.54 15.50 16.60
C MET A 563 30.86 15.02 15.17
N GLY A 564 30.58 15.82 14.15
CA GLY A 564 30.96 15.51 12.77
C GLY A 564 30.25 14.30 12.12
N LYS A 565 29.21 13.72 12.73
CA LYS A 565 28.45 12.52 12.28
C LYS A 565 28.18 12.44 10.77
N SER A 566 27.80 13.56 10.16
CA SER A 566 27.47 13.61 8.74
C SER A 566 28.65 13.26 7.83
N SER A 567 29.88 13.57 8.24
CA SER A 567 31.09 13.33 7.43
C SER A 567 31.31 11.84 7.11
N PRO A 568 31.40 10.92 8.10
CA PRO A 568 31.50 9.50 7.81
C PRO A 568 30.25 8.92 7.14
N VAL A 569 29.04 9.40 7.49
CA VAL A 569 27.78 8.93 6.88
C VAL A 569 27.76 9.18 5.36
N PHE A 570 28.04 10.41 4.92
CA PHE A 570 28.03 10.74 3.49
C PHE A 570 29.25 10.17 2.75
N HIS A 571 30.38 10.00 3.43
CA HIS A 571 31.52 9.29 2.87
C HIS A 571 31.18 7.84 2.55
N LEU A 572 30.64 7.08 3.52
CA LEU A 572 30.22 5.70 3.29
C LEU A 572 29.13 5.59 2.22
N LEU A 573 28.18 6.52 2.20
CA LEU A 573 27.12 6.52 1.18
C LEU A 573 27.66 6.66 -0.26
N SER A 574 28.86 7.20 -0.43
CA SER A 574 29.52 7.26 -1.75
C SER A 574 30.04 5.89 -2.23
N ARG A 575 30.25 4.92 -1.33
CA ARG A 575 30.75 3.57 -1.66
C ARG A 575 29.67 2.66 -2.24
N SER A 576 30.07 1.72 -3.08
CA SER A 576 29.18 0.65 -3.59
C SER A 576 28.71 -0.24 -2.44
N GLY A 577 27.47 -0.75 -2.51
CA GLY A 577 26.92 -1.65 -1.49
C GLY A 577 26.45 -0.98 -0.19
N VAL A 578 26.58 0.35 -0.07
CA VAL A 578 26.09 1.13 1.07
C VAL A 578 24.77 1.82 0.73
N LYS A 579 23.76 1.61 1.57
CA LYS A 579 22.43 2.21 1.48
C LYS A 579 22.15 3.07 2.70
N LEU A 580 21.54 4.24 2.50
CA LEU A 580 21.00 5.04 3.58
C LEU A 580 19.68 4.43 4.04
N ALA A 581 19.61 4.00 5.30
CA ALA A 581 18.36 3.55 5.90
C ALA A 581 17.62 4.69 6.60
N ALA A 582 18.32 5.49 7.39
CA ALA A 582 17.78 6.68 8.04
C ALA A 582 18.89 7.70 8.30
N TYR A 583 18.58 8.99 8.31
CA TYR A 583 19.60 10.03 8.52
C TYR A 583 19.78 10.43 9.98
N ASP A 584 18.70 10.69 10.72
CA ASP A 584 18.79 11.15 12.12
C ASP A 584 17.68 10.62 13.02
N ALA A 585 16.72 9.86 12.50
CA ALA A 585 15.66 9.24 13.28
C ALA A 585 15.37 7.85 12.71
N VAL A 586 15.47 6.82 13.54
CA VAL A 586 15.25 5.42 13.15
C VAL A 586 14.37 4.73 14.18
N LEU A 587 13.39 3.94 13.72
CA LEU A 587 12.58 3.12 14.60
C LEU A 587 13.26 1.76 14.75
N VAL A 588 13.49 1.33 15.98
CA VAL A 588 14.14 0.07 16.30
C VAL A 588 13.14 -0.84 17.00
N ARG A 589 13.05 -2.07 16.53
CA ARG A 589 12.23 -3.12 17.13
C ARG A 589 12.98 -4.45 17.16
N TYR A 590 12.52 -5.35 18.01
CA TYR A 590 13.15 -6.66 18.19
C TYR A 590 12.39 -7.76 17.46
N THR A 591 13.17 -8.72 16.95
CA THR A 591 12.68 -10.07 16.65
C THR A 591 13.27 -11.03 17.67
N ALA A 592 12.93 -12.32 17.58
CA ALA A 592 13.52 -13.35 18.43
C ALA A 592 15.06 -13.47 18.27
N ARG A 593 15.64 -12.99 17.16
CA ARG A 593 17.06 -13.23 16.83
C ARG A 593 17.89 -11.98 16.59
N GLU A 594 17.27 -10.84 16.28
CA GLU A 594 17.99 -9.62 15.88
C GLU A 594 17.17 -8.35 16.13
N ALA A 595 17.87 -7.22 16.21
CA ALA A 595 17.27 -5.89 16.21
C ALA A 595 17.13 -5.38 14.77
N LEU A 596 15.96 -4.86 14.42
CA LEU A 596 15.66 -4.31 13.10
C LEU A 596 15.50 -2.79 13.20
N ALA A 597 16.07 -2.09 12.23
CA ALA A 597 15.89 -0.66 12.02
C ALA A 597 14.93 -0.42 10.86
N ASP A 598 13.87 0.34 11.09
CA ASP A 598 12.85 0.76 10.13
C ASP A 598 12.90 2.29 9.96
N ILE A 599 12.76 2.78 8.72
CA ILE A 599 12.72 4.22 8.45
C ILE A 599 11.35 4.81 8.85
N PRO A 600 11.30 5.87 9.69
CA PRO A 600 10.03 6.50 10.08
C PRO A 600 9.50 7.50 9.04
N GLU A 601 10.29 7.89 8.04
CA GLU A 601 9.96 8.98 7.12
C GLU A 601 10.10 8.53 5.66
N ARG A 602 9.28 9.10 4.78
CA ARG A 602 9.39 8.87 3.32
C ARG A 602 10.52 9.70 2.72
N LYS A 603 10.62 10.97 3.11
CA LYS A 603 11.69 11.89 2.68
C LYS A 603 12.64 12.13 3.83
N ILE A 604 13.93 12.22 3.54
CA ILE A 604 14.93 12.56 4.55
C ILE A 604 14.93 14.07 4.78
N TYR A 605 14.90 14.50 6.04
CA TYR A 605 14.96 15.91 6.43
C TYR A 605 16.32 16.24 7.05
N PHE A 606 17.13 17.08 6.37
CA PHE A 606 18.50 17.37 6.80
C PHE A 606 18.92 18.82 6.54
N LYS A 607 20.03 19.27 7.15
CA LYS A 607 20.57 20.63 6.94
C LYS A 607 21.28 20.74 5.58
N THR A 608 20.99 21.79 4.80
CA THR A 608 21.54 21.96 3.45
C THR A 608 23.05 22.15 3.42
N LYS A 609 23.67 22.60 4.52
CA LYS A 609 25.14 22.67 4.66
C LYS A 609 25.86 21.34 4.36
N PHE A 610 25.14 20.21 4.44
CA PHE A 610 25.71 18.91 4.13
C PHE A 610 25.99 18.69 2.64
N VAL A 611 25.47 19.55 1.75
CA VAL A 611 25.81 19.54 0.32
C VAL A 611 27.32 19.65 0.10
N GLU A 612 28.04 20.39 0.95
CA GLU A 612 29.50 20.49 0.92
C GLU A 612 30.21 19.14 1.12
N LYS A 613 29.54 18.15 1.72
CA LYS A 613 30.07 16.81 1.96
C LYS A 613 29.71 15.82 0.87
N MET A 614 28.73 16.15 0.03
CA MET A 614 28.26 15.28 -1.04
C MET A 614 27.78 16.15 -2.21
N PRO A 615 28.69 16.58 -3.12
CA PRO A 615 28.37 17.55 -4.18
C PRO A 615 27.21 17.15 -5.08
N VAL A 616 26.94 15.85 -5.26
CA VAL A 616 25.80 15.34 -6.03
C VAL A 616 24.44 15.81 -5.48
N LEU A 617 24.36 16.16 -4.19
CA LEU A 617 23.14 16.72 -3.59
C LEU A 617 22.81 18.10 -4.15
N THR A 618 23.77 18.84 -4.69
CA THR A 618 23.59 20.21 -5.19
C THR A 618 22.48 20.31 -6.23
N SER A 619 22.52 19.43 -7.25
CA SER A 619 21.51 19.39 -8.31
C SER A 619 20.18 18.81 -7.84
N LEU A 620 20.21 17.95 -6.82
CA LEU A 620 19.01 17.37 -6.24
C LEU A 620 18.26 18.36 -5.36
N LEU A 621 18.96 19.23 -4.63
CA LEU A 621 18.34 20.28 -3.82
C LEU A 621 17.63 21.33 -4.68
N ASP A 622 18.16 21.63 -5.88
CA ASP A 622 17.47 22.51 -6.84
C ASP A 622 16.10 21.95 -7.28
N ARG A 623 15.93 20.63 -7.22
CA ARG A 623 14.69 19.91 -7.54
C ARG A 623 13.88 19.53 -6.29
N GLY A 624 14.49 19.65 -5.12
CA GLY A 624 13.93 19.27 -3.82
C GLY A 624 13.30 20.46 -3.10
N LYS A 625 12.65 20.17 -1.97
CA LYS A 625 12.10 21.23 -1.11
C LYS A 625 13.09 21.61 -0.04
N CYS A 626 13.28 22.90 0.14
CA CYS A 626 14.15 23.48 1.12
C CYS A 626 13.36 24.49 1.97
N GLU A 627 13.65 24.52 3.25
CA GLU A 627 13.06 25.45 4.21
C GLU A 627 14.14 26.39 4.73
N ASN A 628 13.77 27.63 5.02
CA ASN A 628 14.65 28.68 5.49
C ASN A 628 15.78 28.98 4.51
N VAL A 629 15.48 28.98 3.21
CA VAL A 629 16.39 29.48 2.17
C VAL A 629 16.22 30.98 1.99
N ILE A 630 17.17 31.67 1.37
CA ILE A 630 17.00 33.07 0.98
C ILE A 630 16.71 33.20 -0.51
N VAL A 631 15.95 34.23 -0.89
CA VAL A 631 15.65 34.54 -2.30
C VAL A 631 16.25 35.86 -2.74
N LYS A 632 16.74 36.68 -1.79
CA LYS A 632 17.51 37.90 -2.06
C LYS A 632 18.84 37.87 -1.33
N LYS A 633 19.88 38.46 -1.93
CA LYS A 633 21.26 38.38 -1.43
C LYS A 633 21.49 39.19 -0.15
N ASP A 634 20.76 40.28 0.03
CA ASP A 634 20.75 41.11 1.24
C ASP A 634 20.18 40.41 2.49
N GLU A 635 19.43 39.32 2.31
CA GLU A 635 18.93 38.47 3.41
C GLU A 635 19.96 37.43 3.90
N CYS A 636 21.15 37.38 3.29
CA CYS A 636 22.18 36.37 3.55
C CYS A 636 22.92 36.62 4.88
N ASP A 637 22.96 35.60 5.76
CA ASP A 637 23.69 35.61 7.03
C ASP A 637 25.06 34.92 6.96
N ASN A 638 25.46 34.46 5.77
CA ASN A 638 26.68 33.69 5.54
C ASN A 638 27.74 34.53 4.79
N GLU A 639 28.77 34.99 5.52
CA GLU A 639 29.85 35.83 5.00
C GLU A 639 30.57 35.25 3.77
N PRO A 640 31.02 33.98 3.75
CA PRO A 640 31.54 33.34 2.53
C PRO A 640 30.61 33.48 1.31
N CYS A 641 29.31 33.28 1.50
CA CYS A 641 28.31 33.35 0.42
C CYS A 641 28.15 34.77 -0.16
N LEU A 642 28.54 35.82 0.58
CA LEU A 642 28.43 37.21 0.13
C LEU A 642 29.55 37.63 -0.85
N ARG A 643 30.65 36.87 -0.92
CA ARG A 643 31.74 37.12 -1.87
C ARG A 643 31.24 37.02 -3.31
N LYS A 644 31.78 37.88 -4.19
CA LYS A 644 31.38 37.96 -5.61
C LYS A 644 31.65 36.60 -6.29
N ASP A 645 30.69 36.12 -7.07
CA ASP A 645 30.72 34.84 -7.82
C ASP A 645 30.65 33.56 -6.98
N GLU A 646 30.54 33.63 -5.65
CA GLU A 646 30.31 32.47 -4.76
C GLU A 646 28.82 32.21 -4.47
N CYS A 647 27.98 33.26 -4.50
CA CYS A 647 26.56 33.15 -4.19
C CYS A 647 25.79 32.36 -5.26
N ARG A 648 24.89 31.47 -4.83
CA ARG A 648 24.00 30.73 -5.74
C ARG A 648 23.08 31.66 -6.54
N LEU A 649 22.60 32.75 -5.93
CA LEU A 649 21.74 33.73 -6.60
C LEU A 649 22.48 34.46 -7.73
N ASP A 650 23.76 34.82 -7.50
CA ASP A 650 24.60 35.45 -8.53
C ASP A 650 24.84 34.50 -9.73
N ARG A 651 24.79 33.19 -9.50
CA ARG A 651 24.90 32.12 -10.51
C ARG A 651 23.54 31.75 -11.16
N GLY A 652 22.52 32.58 -10.99
CA GLY A 652 21.20 32.40 -11.61
C GLY A 652 20.32 31.32 -10.98
N LYS A 653 20.61 30.88 -9.75
CA LYS A 653 19.73 29.92 -9.03
C LYS A 653 18.55 30.64 -8.39
N PRO A 654 17.37 30.00 -8.31
CA PRO A 654 16.15 30.63 -7.82
C PRO A 654 16.13 30.91 -6.30
N PHE A 655 17.01 30.28 -5.54
CA PHE A 655 17.17 30.47 -4.10
C PHE A 655 18.58 30.06 -3.66
N CYS A 656 19.01 30.58 -2.51
CA CYS A 656 20.25 30.17 -1.87
C CYS A 656 19.97 29.49 -0.53
N TYR A 657 20.29 28.20 -0.45
CA TYR A 657 20.26 27.45 0.80
C TYR A 657 21.58 27.51 1.59
N SER A 658 22.61 28.18 1.05
CA SER A 658 23.87 28.44 1.76
C SER A 658 23.80 29.75 2.54
N GLY A 659 22.90 30.66 2.17
CA GLY A 659 22.79 31.99 2.77
C GLY A 659 22.10 32.03 4.13
N PHE A 660 21.65 30.89 4.65
CA PHE A 660 21.13 30.77 6.01
C PHE A 660 21.63 29.49 6.70
N LYS A 661 22.25 29.62 7.88
CA LYS A 661 22.88 28.47 8.59
C LYS A 661 21.93 27.32 8.96
N ASN A 662 20.63 27.62 9.06
CA ASN A 662 19.58 26.67 9.43
C ASN A 662 18.67 26.31 8.24
N SER A 663 19.09 26.58 7.01
CA SER A 663 18.44 26.03 5.82
C SER A 663 18.41 24.49 5.92
N ARG A 664 17.25 23.92 5.59
CA ARG A 664 17.03 22.47 5.59
C ARG A 664 16.43 22.03 4.27
N ALA A 665 16.63 20.77 3.91
CA ALA A 665 16.06 20.16 2.73
C ALA A 665 15.28 18.90 3.11
N MET A 666 14.19 18.68 2.39
CA MET A 666 13.51 17.41 2.24
C MET A 666 13.94 16.80 0.92
N LEU A 667 14.46 15.59 0.99
CA LEU A 667 14.90 14.87 -0.19
C LEU A 667 14.28 13.49 -0.23
N ASP A 668 13.83 13.07 -1.40
CA ASP A 668 13.49 11.67 -1.62
C ASP A 668 14.81 10.86 -1.64
N PRO A 669 15.01 9.90 -0.71
CA PRO A 669 16.25 9.15 -0.64
C PRO A 669 16.54 8.34 -1.91
N TYR A 670 15.52 7.97 -2.70
CA TYR A 670 15.72 7.29 -3.98
C TYR A 670 16.35 8.18 -5.06
N TRP A 671 16.36 9.51 -4.88
CA TRP A 671 17.09 10.40 -5.78
C TRP A 671 18.60 10.30 -5.62
N ILE A 672 19.06 9.76 -4.49
CA ILE A 672 20.47 9.47 -4.23
C ILE A 672 20.79 8.09 -4.84
N GLY A 673 20.72 7.91 -6.15
CA GLY A 673 21.15 6.65 -6.80
C GLY A 673 20.18 5.46 -6.70
N GLY A 674 18.88 5.71 -6.53
CA GLY A 674 17.82 4.69 -6.66
C GLY A 674 17.77 3.65 -5.54
N TYR A 675 17.24 2.46 -5.86
CA TYR A 675 17.09 1.34 -4.92
C TYR A 675 18.44 0.76 -4.42
N GLU A 676 19.53 1.09 -5.10
CA GLU A 676 20.88 0.64 -4.73
C GLU A 676 21.49 1.39 -3.55
N LYS A 677 20.89 2.52 -3.17
CA LYS A 677 21.45 3.47 -2.20
C LYS A 677 20.48 3.84 -1.07
N HIS A 678 19.30 3.24 -1.05
CA HIS A 678 18.33 3.43 0.02
C HIS A 678 17.74 2.10 0.47
N ALA A 679 17.61 1.92 1.78
CA ALA A 679 17.01 0.74 2.40
C ALA A 679 15.85 1.18 3.32
N ARG A 680 14.67 0.59 3.17
CA ARG A 680 13.55 0.87 4.09
C ARG A 680 13.72 0.21 5.46
N ARG A 681 14.49 -0.87 5.50
CA ARG A 681 14.75 -1.68 6.68
C ARG A 681 16.14 -2.29 6.61
N THR A 682 16.80 -2.44 7.75
CA THR A 682 18.05 -3.22 7.88
C THR A 682 18.14 -3.95 9.22
N SER A 683 18.94 -5.02 9.26
CA SER A 683 19.25 -5.76 10.48
C SER A 683 20.48 -5.17 11.15
N LEU A 684 20.35 -4.70 12.39
CA LEU A 684 21.41 -4.03 13.10
C LEU A 684 22.49 -5.02 13.56
N LYS A 685 23.74 -4.74 13.19
CA LYS A 685 24.93 -5.51 13.59
C LYS A 685 25.94 -4.68 14.36
N ASN A 686 26.09 -3.40 14.00
CA ASN A 686 27.07 -2.50 14.59
C ASN A 686 26.41 -1.22 15.14
N ILE A 687 26.95 -0.74 16.25
CA ILE A 687 26.62 0.56 16.84
C ILE A 687 27.92 1.31 17.07
N ILE A 688 27.96 2.56 16.62
CA ILE A 688 29.14 3.41 16.66
C ILE A 688 28.78 4.68 17.42
N PHE A 689 29.47 4.94 18.53
CA PHE A 689 29.39 6.18 19.29
C PHE A 689 30.55 7.09 18.91
N LEU A 690 30.23 8.24 18.33
CA LEU A 690 31.21 9.30 18.11
C LEU A 690 31.39 10.11 19.39
N GLN A 691 32.60 10.12 19.92
CA GLN A 691 32.94 10.79 21.18
C GLN A 691 34.06 11.81 20.97
N LYS A 692 34.08 12.86 21.81
CA LYS A 692 35.20 13.80 21.88
C LYS A 692 35.87 13.61 23.24
N ASP A 693 37.01 12.93 23.26
CA ASP A 693 37.74 12.65 24.49
C ASP A 693 39.24 12.64 24.22
N THR A 694 39.95 13.63 24.77
CA THR A 694 41.39 13.84 24.59
C THR A 694 42.26 12.71 25.15
N MET A 695 41.71 11.83 25.99
CA MET A 695 42.43 10.75 26.68
C MET A 695 42.09 9.35 26.16
N SER A 696 41.08 9.21 25.29
CA SER A 696 40.59 7.91 24.80
C SER A 696 41.42 7.36 23.63
N ARG A 697 41.44 6.02 23.48
CA ARG A 697 41.93 5.36 22.27
C ARG A 697 41.18 5.89 21.05
N GLN A 698 41.85 5.95 19.89
CA GLN A 698 41.22 6.43 18.65
C GLN A 698 39.94 5.65 18.31
N MET A 699 39.97 4.32 18.41
CA MET A 699 38.84 3.44 18.15
C MET A 699 38.89 2.22 19.07
N GLU A 700 37.77 1.85 19.68
CA GLU A 700 37.68 0.63 20.50
C GLU A 700 36.28 -0.01 20.51
N LYS A 701 36.22 -1.33 20.60
CA LYS A 701 34.98 -2.06 20.89
C LYS A 701 34.70 -1.97 22.40
N ILE A 702 33.49 -1.56 22.77
CA ILE A 702 33.11 -1.32 24.16
C ILE A 702 32.03 -2.31 24.63
N LYS A 703 31.97 -2.54 25.95
CA LYS A 703 30.95 -3.38 26.58
C LYS A 703 29.61 -2.61 26.71
N PRO A 704 28.47 -3.32 26.80
CA PRO A 704 27.15 -2.70 26.98
C PRO A 704 27.06 -1.70 28.14
N ASP A 705 27.72 -1.96 29.28
CA ASP A 705 27.68 -1.06 30.43
C ASP A 705 28.31 0.31 30.11
N LYS A 706 29.49 0.30 29.47
CA LYS A 706 30.14 1.53 28.99
C LYS A 706 29.29 2.22 27.91
N ALA A 707 28.65 1.48 27.02
CA ALA A 707 27.72 2.05 26.04
C ALA A 707 26.50 2.72 26.69
N MET A 708 25.99 2.13 27.78
CA MET A 708 24.90 2.70 28.56
C MET A 708 25.34 3.99 29.26
N GLU A 709 26.53 4.05 29.84
CA GLU A 709 27.09 5.30 30.39
C GLU A 709 27.15 6.41 29.36
N ILE A 710 27.56 6.09 28.12
CA ILE A 710 27.59 7.06 27.02
C ILE A 710 26.18 7.58 26.71
N VAL A 711 25.20 6.68 26.68
CA VAL A 711 23.80 7.08 26.45
C VAL A 711 23.25 7.93 27.59
N LEU A 712 23.49 7.53 28.84
CA LEU A 712 22.95 8.22 30.02
C LEU A 712 23.60 9.58 30.27
N ASN A 713 24.88 9.75 29.95
CA ASN A 713 25.60 10.96 30.30
C ASN A 713 25.55 12.03 29.21
N GLY A 714 25.19 11.67 27.96
CA GLY A 714 25.01 12.62 26.85
C GLY A 714 26.30 13.29 26.36
N LYS A 715 27.36 13.30 27.18
CA LYS A 715 28.72 13.81 26.95
C LYS A 715 29.71 13.00 27.79
N THR A 716 30.88 12.71 27.24
CA THR A 716 32.10 12.49 28.00
C THR A 716 33.00 13.72 27.80
N GLY A 717 33.36 14.42 28.88
CA GLY A 717 34.15 15.66 28.89
C GLY A 717 33.66 16.69 29.93
N MET A 718 34.57 17.53 30.46
CA MET A 718 34.40 18.42 31.63
C MET A 718 33.31 19.53 31.55
N ALA A 719 32.45 19.55 30.54
CA ALA A 719 31.36 20.53 30.43
C ALA A 719 30.04 19.94 30.95
N ALA A 720 29.72 20.24 32.21
CA ALA A 720 28.43 19.92 32.84
C ALA A 720 27.25 20.47 32.02
N GLY A 721 26.18 19.67 31.87
CA GLY A 721 24.89 20.11 31.32
C GLY A 721 24.59 19.68 29.88
N GLY A 722 24.80 18.41 29.51
CA GLY A 722 24.20 17.84 28.29
C GLY A 722 23.01 16.95 28.66
N GLU A 723 21.91 17.02 27.91
CA GLU A 723 20.86 16.01 28.03
C GLU A 723 21.43 14.65 27.61
N ALA A 724 21.16 13.61 28.40
CA ALA A 724 21.40 12.21 28.04
C ALA A 724 20.93 11.93 26.59
N PHE A 725 21.57 11.01 25.88
CA PHE A 725 21.16 10.50 24.54
C PHE A 725 19.83 9.71 24.57
N PHE A 726 18.94 10.03 25.51
CA PHE A 726 17.53 9.75 25.35
C PHE A 726 17.06 10.52 24.11
N ASN A 727 16.49 9.79 23.15
CA ASN A 727 15.94 10.31 21.91
C ASN A 727 15.40 11.77 22.09
N PRO A 728 15.93 12.77 21.36
CA PRO A 728 15.59 14.18 21.54
C PRO A 728 14.15 14.50 21.12
N HIS A 729 13.46 13.56 20.48
CA HIS A 729 12.04 13.64 20.18
C HIS A 729 11.16 13.07 21.31
N LEU A 730 11.73 12.56 22.42
CA LEU A 730 10.94 12.15 23.57
C LEU A 730 10.24 13.35 24.20
N LEU A 731 8.92 13.44 23.96
CA LEU A 731 8.11 14.55 24.44
C LEU A 731 7.97 14.52 25.96
N VAL A 732 7.78 13.35 26.58
CA VAL A 732 7.63 13.22 28.03
C VAL A 732 8.80 12.41 28.59
N ARG A 733 9.36 12.83 29.73
CA ARG A 733 10.51 12.17 30.39
C ARG A 733 10.21 11.82 31.86
N THR A 734 9.24 10.94 32.09
CA THR A 734 8.98 10.37 33.42
C THR A 734 10.07 9.35 33.81
N THR A 735 10.22 9.08 35.11
CA THR A 735 11.14 8.07 35.64
C THR A 735 10.93 6.70 35.00
N ASP A 736 9.67 6.29 34.85
CA ASP A 736 9.32 5.01 34.22
C ASP A 736 9.73 4.93 32.76
N ARG A 737 9.56 6.03 32.01
CA ARG A 737 9.92 6.09 30.59
C ARG A 737 11.43 6.08 30.40
N VAL A 738 12.16 6.75 31.29
CA VAL A 738 13.63 6.68 31.34
C VAL A 738 14.09 5.24 31.59
N GLU A 739 13.45 4.53 32.52
CA GLU A 739 13.78 3.14 32.82
C GLU A 739 13.46 2.19 31.65
N LEU A 740 12.34 2.43 30.95
CA LEU A 740 11.99 1.70 29.72
C LEU A 740 13.07 1.90 28.63
N GLN A 741 13.53 3.13 28.44
CA GLN A 741 14.61 3.44 27.49
C GLN A 741 15.92 2.74 27.86
N LYS A 742 16.29 2.68 29.15
CA LYS A 742 17.46 1.92 29.59
C LYS A 742 17.34 0.43 29.26
N ARG A 743 16.18 -0.18 29.51
CA ARG A 743 15.94 -1.60 29.16
C ARG A 743 16.06 -1.82 27.66
N PHE A 744 15.48 -0.93 26.87
CA PHE A 744 15.61 -0.93 25.41
C PHE A 744 17.09 -0.89 24.99
N PHE A 745 17.85 0.12 25.41
CA PHE A 745 19.25 0.26 24.99
C PHE A 745 20.13 -0.89 25.49
N ASN A 746 19.92 -1.39 26.70
CA ASN A 746 20.63 -2.58 27.21
C ASN A 746 20.42 -3.79 26.30
N ARG A 747 19.17 -4.06 25.91
CA ARG A 747 18.84 -5.14 24.98
C ARG A 747 19.51 -4.90 23.62
N LEU A 748 19.42 -3.70 23.08
CA LEU A 748 20.05 -3.33 21.81
C LEU A 748 21.57 -3.58 21.82
N PHE A 749 22.25 -3.15 22.89
CA PHE A 749 23.71 -3.33 23.03
C PHE A 749 24.12 -4.79 23.23
N SER A 750 23.27 -5.61 23.87
CA SER A 750 23.53 -7.04 24.01
C SER A 750 23.44 -7.81 22.67
N MET A 751 22.70 -7.28 21.70
CA MET A 751 22.46 -7.91 20.40
C MET A 751 23.35 -7.39 19.27
N THR A 752 24.19 -6.38 19.53
CA THR A 752 25.00 -5.68 18.53
C THR A 752 26.44 -5.49 18.98
N ASN A 753 27.36 -5.32 18.04
CA ASN A 753 28.72 -4.91 18.37
C ASN A 753 28.75 -3.40 18.59
N VAL A 754 29.20 -2.96 19.75
CA VAL A 754 29.26 -1.53 20.09
C VAL A 754 30.69 -1.02 20.08
N TYR A 755 30.90 0.12 19.43
CA TYR A 755 32.20 0.77 19.27
C TYR A 755 32.14 2.23 19.74
N SER A 756 33.25 2.70 20.32
CA SER A 756 33.52 4.12 20.53
C SER A 756 34.61 4.58 19.57
N VAL A 757 34.39 5.74 18.93
CA VAL A 757 35.30 6.34 17.95
C VAL A 757 35.55 7.81 18.34
N ASN A 758 36.81 8.15 18.56
CA ASN A 758 37.23 9.48 18.98
C ASN A 758 37.31 10.46 17.80
N VAL A 759 36.47 11.48 17.77
CA VAL A 759 36.40 12.45 16.66
C VAL A 759 37.64 13.35 16.55
N GLU A 760 38.51 13.39 17.57
CA GLU A 760 39.74 14.20 17.57
C GLU A 760 40.85 13.60 16.69
N MET A 761 40.66 12.38 16.16
CA MET A 761 41.60 11.75 15.20
C MET A 761 41.69 12.45 13.83
N GLY A 762 40.87 13.47 13.59
CA GLY A 762 40.78 14.17 12.31
C GLY A 762 39.73 13.57 11.36
N LYS A 763 39.27 14.38 10.40
CA LYS A 763 38.10 14.04 9.55
C LYS A 763 38.32 12.85 8.62
N GLU A 764 39.53 12.68 8.08
CA GLU A 764 39.81 11.57 7.15
C GLU A 764 39.95 10.25 7.92
N ARG A 765 40.77 10.22 8.98
CA ARG A 765 40.89 9.04 9.84
C ARG A 765 39.55 8.62 10.46
N LEU A 766 38.67 9.57 10.80
CA LEU A 766 37.32 9.27 11.28
C LEU A 766 36.48 8.51 10.25
N LYS A 767 36.60 8.84 8.96
CA LYS A 767 35.88 8.12 7.89
C LYS A 767 36.39 6.69 7.77
N GLU A 768 37.71 6.52 7.73
CA GLU A 768 38.37 5.22 7.64
C GLU A 768 38.02 4.34 8.85
N ALA A 769 38.06 4.86 10.07
CA ALA A 769 37.72 4.10 11.28
C ALA A 769 36.26 3.62 11.25
N VAL A 770 35.32 4.45 10.80
CA VAL A 770 33.92 4.07 10.65
C VAL A 770 33.74 3.05 9.53
N GLU A 771 34.50 3.14 8.44
CA GLU A 771 34.55 2.17 7.35
C GLU A 771 35.10 0.81 7.82
N GLU A 772 36.20 0.80 8.58
CA GLU A 772 36.79 -0.40 9.19
C GLU A 772 35.79 -1.17 10.06
N ILE A 773 35.02 -0.48 10.92
CA ILE A 773 34.00 -1.09 11.78
C ILE A 773 32.86 -1.71 10.96
N CYS A 774 32.51 -1.07 9.85
CA CYS A 774 31.43 -1.51 9.00
C CYS A 774 31.79 -2.70 8.09
N GLY A 775 33.07 -3.11 8.08
CA GLY A 775 33.56 -4.28 7.37
C GLY A 775 33.85 -3.97 5.90
N GLY A 776 34.94 -3.22 5.67
CA GLY A 776 35.44 -2.83 4.35
C GLY A 776 35.43 -3.95 3.30
#